data_AF-A0AAV2YHI3-F1
#
_entry.id   AF-A0AAV2YHI3-F1
#
_cell.length_a   1.000
_cell.length_b   1.000
_cell.length_c   1.000
_cell.angle_alpha   90.00
_cell.angle_beta   90.00
_cell.angle_gamma   90.00
#
_symmetry.space_group_name_H-M   'P 1'
#
loop_
_entity.id
_entity.type
_entity.pdbx_description
1 polymer ?
#
loop_
_entity_poly.entity_id
_entity_poly.type
_entity_poly.pdbx_seq_one_letter_code
_entity_poly.pdbx_strand_id
1 'polypeptide(L)'
;MATPYAADSPTRTRHGGLDARRAAQEEHDDLLRQSVCYWRMTQPQVDDINEDDECMSSSDTESENEYEVLCPSDRKTKKILAHSEYYDKFMPHATPVAESLLAICGSFPVRMAPVVLSALVRRFTEVRFNWETKTLQSFLEVACWVSVTYVAYTIYHDVLWAFQLGTFVGALMSICDEVMLHFARGLARVIRNQPGGGDALQRLGFDVPKDGKAPTDGQEVLPIKNCVFGYLGIVTIRAIWAHFHDVKHFALVTAAVGVAFVVTGEFFCLWLPTRRIGLTLQSRWTQVAHNWRVHFVRSLIELLCWTLTTAYLYWTTQCFLHALQVGTLVAVAVCLSSGLKELPNRFTNDELASSDYMYWQEHAAGDIFLTISETLVKIQTTALRLGHALEHEAMAIQQHSRFAIDDEAIMKEGAHARVAAHLARSRESGADTERAVTDDAAQTTTRSKASAALARSVAHSWSGLLSSFLNALFATLLALSTYALNSLTKTEIDLGMVQESWSDAAGDCPVMTLLQGNVSLGAVTKSNATLTDLQGDECNFKNWTCAEKLRPNTERVLALLVPTFASISDFDVPELASAPSRVQMQYVSQLSGSNVPMVQYWLPGSEWAVVCSFLLVSYRPESEFLADIKPVAMCSKRQYDPDWICENDVALDVATFVTKVQAGKTAYYGKTTRGELYNNPGHMAKVTGSIKGIGDLQVIPSVEEFNDGVLVLRAIWDIAMAYKCKGTFNFDTYRGMRVQGQGKVSFTWSPDVLLVTNSVVLWSMVMYSALAQLLYLPRSHVCVVPVFMSKTFYGIIVLAFALYNNNKVQVLTTFLSLYEVSQFNTEPYRLSGPIMIASIVAIMSGTAVQLAFNPHLVTPSYILTIVSVANFIIVFVLEAYVFPFKSKVIEQPCALSTSTDCWYYSATKTNYYRSPLFALCIILCAILYLRILKQHMPRDLRSIPEPLFKRRASANPSGKVRVLSNGVLVLPVMERTHDAPIHNSVLRLFSTASVRVLATSTAGGCVHVLPDGQILVDAGVLLNKNFVRVCDNYALRSCNVKYAMLCRFLPRPLSYALSSMVGLTLALRVEGDELTNQFVFLALHEMKLHKTTQITGYYA
;
A
#
# COMPACT_ATOMS: atom_id res chain seq x y z
N MET A 1 -23.44 -44.75 45.65
CA MET A 1 -22.88 -44.63 47.02
C MET A 1 -23.53 -43.44 47.70
N ALA A 2 -24.24 -43.72 48.80
CA ALA A 2 -24.58 -42.86 49.94
C ALA A 2 -25.20 -41.45 49.74
N THR A 3 -26.52 -41.43 49.98
CA THR A 3 -27.39 -40.49 50.75
C THR A 3 -26.80 -39.88 52.06
N PRO A 4 -27.52 -39.14 52.96
CA PRO A 4 -28.69 -38.20 52.91
C PRO A 4 -28.59 -36.97 53.89
N TYR A 5 -29.68 -36.18 54.03
CA TYR A 5 -30.35 -35.60 55.26
C TYR A 5 -31.03 -34.24 54.91
N ALA A 6 -32.37 -34.09 54.79
CA ALA A 6 -33.44 -33.90 55.83
C ALA A 6 -33.16 -32.72 56.79
N ALA A 7 -34.02 -31.75 57.14
CA ALA A 7 -35.48 -31.51 57.16
C ALA A 7 -35.71 -29.96 56.97
N ASP A 8 -36.88 -29.33 56.81
CA ASP A 8 -38.13 -29.40 57.58
C ASP A 8 -39.27 -28.65 56.84
N SER A 9 -40.53 -28.95 57.21
CA SER A 9 -41.80 -28.49 56.61
C SER A 9 -42.52 -27.46 57.54
N PRO A 10 -43.81 -27.05 57.39
CA PRO A 10 -44.78 -27.04 56.27
C PRO A 10 -45.57 -25.70 56.13
N THR A 11 -46.39 -25.51 55.07
CA THR A 11 -47.86 -25.26 55.17
C THR A 11 -48.55 -24.92 53.84
N ARG A 12 -49.65 -25.68 53.61
CA ARG A 12 -50.95 -25.33 53.02
C ARG A 12 -51.15 -24.96 51.52
N THR A 13 -51.95 -25.84 50.92
CA THR A 13 -53.10 -25.63 50.00
C THR A 13 -52.88 -25.43 48.49
N ARG A 14 -53.15 -26.54 47.78
CA ARG A 14 -53.54 -26.70 46.36
C ARG A 14 -54.86 -25.98 46.05
N HIS A 15 -54.94 -25.27 44.92
CA HIS A 15 -55.73 -25.64 43.73
C HIS A 15 -55.66 -24.53 42.66
N GLY A 16 -55.25 -24.88 41.43
CA GLY A 16 -55.25 -23.97 40.27
C GLY A 16 -54.29 -24.38 39.14
N GLY A 17 -54.20 -25.68 38.84
CA GLY A 17 -53.21 -26.25 37.91
C GLY A 17 -53.69 -26.53 36.48
N LEU A 18 -54.78 -25.90 36.03
CA LEU A 18 -55.34 -26.11 34.69
C LEU A 18 -55.52 -24.82 33.87
N ASP A 19 -55.46 -23.64 34.49
CA ASP A 19 -55.64 -22.36 33.78
C ASP A 19 -54.32 -21.76 33.25
N ALA A 20 -53.17 -22.10 33.85
CA ALA A 20 -51.88 -21.57 33.44
C ALA A 20 -51.36 -22.14 32.10
N ARG A 21 -51.80 -23.35 31.71
CA ARG A 21 -51.45 -23.93 30.39
C ARG A 21 -52.33 -23.44 29.24
N ARG A 22 -53.54 -22.93 29.52
CA ARG A 22 -54.35 -22.24 28.50
C ARG A 22 -53.87 -20.81 28.29
N ALA A 23 -53.54 -20.10 29.36
CA ALA A 23 -53.00 -18.74 29.28
C ALA A 23 -51.66 -18.69 28.51
N ALA A 24 -50.75 -19.65 28.74
CA ALA A 24 -49.46 -19.68 28.03
C ALA A 24 -49.56 -20.11 26.56
N GLN A 25 -50.64 -20.82 26.17
CA GLN A 25 -50.87 -21.22 24.78
C GLN A 25 -51.61 -20.11 24.00
N GLU A 26 -52.53 -19.38 24.64
CA GLU A 26 -53.16 -18.18 24.06
C GLU A 26 -52.17 -17.03 23.91
N GLU A 27 -51.24 -16.83 24.84
CA GLU A 27 -50.21 -15.79 24.74
C GLU A 27 -49.18 -16.09 23.63
N HIS A 28 -48.91 -17.37 23.35
CA HIS A 28 -48.02 -17.78 22.24
C HIS A 28 -48.70 -17.66 20.87
N ASP A 29 -50.00 -17.99 20.77
CA ASP A 29 -50.78 -17.81 19.54
C ASP A 29 -51.14 -16.33 19.26
N ASP A 30 -51.27 -15.49 20.30
CA ASP A 30 -51.44 -14.04 20.15
C ASP A 30 -50.14 -13.32 19.77
N LEU A 31 -48.96 -13.79 20.22
CA LEU A 31 -47.66 -13.30 19.73
C LEU A 31 -47.38 -13.71 18.28
N LEU A 32 -47.82 -14.91 17.86
CA LEU A 32 -47.76 -15.34 16.47
C LEU A 32 -48.79 -14.61 15.58
N ARG A 33 -49.96 -14.23 16.10
CA ARG A 33 -50.91 -13.35 15.39
C ARG A 33 -50.45 -11.89 15.34
N GLN A 34 -49.78 -11.36 16.35
CA GLN A 34 -49.25 -9.98 16.34
C GLN A 34 -48.04 -9.83 15.41
N SER A 35 -47.21 -10.87 15.22
CA SER A 35 -46.05 -10.80 14.32
C SER A 35 -46.39 -10.93 12.83
N VAL A 36 -47.60 -11.40 12.49
CA VAL A 36 -48.03 -11.59 11.08
C VAL A 36 -49.16 -10.62 10.65
N CYS A 37 -49.74 -9.83 11.57
CA CYS A 37 -50.85 -8.90 11.24
C CYS A 37 -50.46 -7.44 10.97
N TYR A 38 -49.17 -7.09 10.84
CA TYR A 38 -48.77 -5.69 10.58
C TYR A 38 -49.24 -5.12 9.21
N TRP A 39 -49.87 -5.95 8.36
CA TRP A 39 -50.39 -5.55 7.05
C TRP A 39 -51.88 -5.84 6.81
N ARG A 40 -52.68 -6.13 7.85
CA ARG A 40 -54.13 -6.33 7.71
C ARG A 40 -54.89 -5.23 8.45
N MET A 41 -55.56 -4.33 7.71
CA MET A 41 -56.46 -3.34 8.31
C MET A 41 -57.63 -4.06 8.97
N THR A 42 -57.67 -4.05 10.31
CA THR A 42 -58.90 -4.30 11.06
C THR A 42 -59.51 -2.97 11.51
N GLN A 43 -60.78 -2.79 11.18
CA GLN A 43 -61.59 -1.64 11.61
C GLN A 43 -61.71 -1.63 13.15
N PRO A 44 -61.54 -0.48 13.84
CA PRO A 44 -62.04 -0.35 15.20
C PRO A 44 -63.55 -0.11 15.16
N GLN A 45 -64.27 -0.81 16.04
CA GLN A 45 -65.67 -0.53 16.39
C GLN A 45 -65.78 0.91 16.93
N VAL A 46 -66.86 1.57 16.50
CA VAL A 46 -67.25 2.92 16.92
C VAL A 46 -67.93 2.81 18.29
N ASP A 47 -67.35 3.46 19.30
CA ASP A 47 -68.09 3.89 20.48
C ASP A 47 -68.26 5.41 20.44
N ASP A 48 -69.51 5.84 20.57
CA ASP A 48 -69.99 7.21 20.51
C ASP A 48 -69.49 8.05 21.68
N ILE A 49 -68.71 9.11 21.43
CA ILE A 49 -68.62 10.28 22.33
C ILE A 49 -68.47 11.59 21.53
N ASN A 50 -69.56 12.36 21.62
CA ASN A 50 -69.80 13.81 21.52
C ASN A 50 -68.86 14.75 20.75
N GLU A 51 -69.52 15.44 19.82
CA GLU A 51 -69.25 16.77 19.31
C GLU A 51 -69.22 17.81 20.45
N ASP A 52 -68.21 18.68 20.43
CA ASP A 52 -68.26 20.13 20.70
C ASP A 52 -66.84 20.59 21.09
N ASP A 53 -66.15 21.28 20.16
CA ASP A 53 -65.58 22.61 20.42
C ASP A 53 -64.58 23.08 19.33
N GLU A 54 -64.93 24.25 18.80
CA GLU A 54 -64.14 25.35 18.25
C GLU A 54 -63.19 25.17 17.05
N CYS A 55 -63.72 25.62 15.90
CA CYS A 55 -62.96 26.30 14.86
C CYS A 55 -62.33 27.61 15.38
N MET A 56 -61.03 27.80 15.13
CA MET A 56 -60.43 29.14 14.98
C MET A 56 -59.56 29.14 13.72
N SER A 57 -59.88 30.09 12.86
CA SER A 57 -59.42 30.29 11.48
C SER A 57 -57.99 30.82 11.35
N SER A 58 -57.25 30.37 10.35
CA SER A 58 -56.33 31.24 9.60
C SER A 58 -56.12 30.79 8.16
N SER A 59 -56.58 31.67 7.26
CA SER A 59 -56.06 32.03 5.93
C SER A 59 -55.67 30.93 4.94
N ASP A 60 -56.48 30.88 3.89
CA ASP A 60 -56.19 30.47 2.53
C ASP A 60 -54.71 30.65 2.13
N THR A 61 -54.04 29.54 1.88
CA THR A 61 -52.95 29.47 0.91
C THR A 61 -53.29 28.36 -0.07
N GLU A 62 -53.64 28.77 -1.28
CA GLU A 62 -53.82 27.91 -2.44
C GLU A 62 -52.59 27.00 -2.59
N SER A 63 -52.73 25.71 -2.27
CA SER A 63 -51.73 24.71 -2.60
C SER A 63 -52.04 24.18 -4.00
N GLU A 64 -51.32 24.68 -4.99
CA GLU A 64 -51.26 24.14 -6.35
C GLU A 64 -50.54 22.77 -6.35
N ASN A 65 -51.10 21.76 -5.70
CA ASN A 65 -50.69 20.37 -5.87
C ASN A 65 -51.92 19.47 -5.93
N GLU A 66 -52.44 19.32 -7.15
CA GLU A 66 -53.59 18.48 -7.52
C GLU A 66 -53.33 16.95 -7.36
N TYR A 67 -52.27 16.54 -6.65
CA TYR A 67 -51.93 15.13 -6.43
C TYR A 67 -51.40 14.85 -5.01
N GLU A 68 -51.98 15.45 -3.98
CA GLU A 68 -51.85 14.90 -2.62
C GLU A 68 -52.75 13.67 -2.51
N VAL A 69 -52.16 12.47 -2.59
CA VAL A 69 -52.88 11.20 -2.42
C VAL A 69 -53.40 11.14 -0.98
N LEU A 70 -54.70 11.44 -0.83
CA LEU A 70 -55.46 11.29 0.40
C LEU A 70 -55.23 9.90 1.00
N CYS A 71 -54.65 9.85 2.20
CA CYS A 71 -54.47 8.59 2.91
C CYS A 71 -55.83 7.98 3.26
N PRO A 72 -56.05 6.65 3.08
CA PRO A 72 -57.32 5.99 3.41
C PRO A 72 -57.69 6.03 4.90
N SER A 73 -56.72 6.38 5.76
CA SER A 73 -56.90 6.53 7.20
C SER A 73 -57.52 7.86 7.61
N ASP A 74 -57.59 8.84 6.71
CA ASP A 74 -58.13 10.17 7.03
C ASP A 74 -59.67 10.13 7.15
N ARG A 75 -60.19 10.78 8.19
CA ARG A 75 -61.62 10.74 8.58
C ARG A 75 -62.50 11.42 7.53
N LYS A 76 -61.95 12.40 6.79
CA LYS A 76 -62.59 13.06 5.65
C LYS A 76 -62.71 12.11 4.45
N THR A 77 -61.64 11.37 4.11
CA THR A 77 -61.61 10.40 3.02
C THR A 77 -62.57 9.24 3.25
N LYS A 78 -62.70 8.75 4.48
CA LYS A 78 -63.70 7.72 4.85
C LYS A 78 -65.14 8.20 4.70
N LYS A 79 -65.44 9.47 5.06
CA LYS A 79 -66.76 10.05 4.82
C LYS A 79 -67.07 10.18 3.33
N ILE A 80 -66.09 10.58 2.51
CA ILE A 80 -66.23 10.70 1.05
C ILE A 80 -66.43 9.33 0.39
N LEU A 81 -65.67 8.32 0.79
CA LEU A 81 -65.78 6.95 0.26
C LEU A 81 -67.08 6.26 0.68
N ALA A 82 -67.56 6.47 1.91
CA ALA A 82 -68.81 5.88 2.39
C ALA A 82 -70.08 6.49 1.78
N HIS A 83 -70.00 7.70 1.21
CA HIS A 83 -71.13 8.38 0.56
C HIS A 83 -71.05 8.38 -0.98
N SER A 84 -70.04 7.71 -1.56
CA SER A 84 -69.84 7.68 -3.00
C SER A 84 -70.62 6.52 -3.63
N GLU A 85 -71.79 6.84 -4.20
CA GLU A 85 -72.63 5.91 -4.99
C GLU A 85 -71.85 5.22 -6.13
N TYR A 86 -70.80 5.86 -6.64
CA TYR A 86 -69.91 5.28 -7.66
C TYR A 86 -69.08 4.10 -7.12
N TYR A 87 -68.66 4.13 -5.86
CA TYR A 87 -67.78 3.11 -5.28
C TYR A 87 -68.56 1.82 -4.99
N ASP A 88 -69.76 1.97 -4.44
CA ASP A 88 -70.67 0.85 -4.13
C ASP A 88 -71.18 0.16 -5.41
N LYS A 89 -71.35 0.91 -6.49
CA LYS A 89 -71.85 0.40 -7.77
C LYS A 89 -70.80 -0.35 -8.60
N PHE A 90 -69.53 0.04 -8.50
CA PHE A 90 -68.46 -0.48 -9.37
C PHE A 90 -67.44 -1.38 -8.65
N MET A 91 -67.45 -1.46 -7.31
CA MET A 91 -66.71 -2.47 -6.55
C MET A 91 -67.66 -3.38 -5.74
N PRO A 92 -68.50 -4.21 -6.39
CA PRO A 92 -69.26 -5.22 -5.67
C PRO A 92 -68.30 -6.26 -5.07
N HIS A 93 -68.68 -6.82 -3.91
CA HIS A 93 -67.90 -7.73 -3.06
C HIS A 93 -66.83 -8.54 -3.82
N ALA A 94 -65.56 -8.27 -3.46
CA ALA A 94 -64.40 -8.85 -4.10
C ALA A 94 -64.50 -10.39 -4.12
N THR A 95 -64.43 -10.98 -5.32
CA THR A 95 -64.29 -12.43 -5.45
C THR A 95 -62.94 -12.85 -4.86
N PRO A 96 -62.80 -14.06 -4.29
CA PRO A 96 -61.56 -14.52 -3.67
C PRO A 96 -60.36 -14.53 -4.64
N VAL A 97 -60.63 -14.59 -5.95
CA VAL A 97 -59.61 -14.47 -7.01
C VAL A 97 -59.12 -13.02 -7.16
N ALA A 98 -60.01 -12.04 -7.09
CA ALA A 98 -59.64 -10.63 -7.11
C ALA A 98 -58.88 -10.22 -5.84
N GLU A 99 -59.26 -10.74 -4.66
CA GLU A 99 -58.50 -10.56 -3.43
C GLU A 99 -57.12 -11.22 -3.50
N SER A 100 -57.02 -12.42 -4.10
CA SER A 100 -55.73 -13.11 -4.28
C SER A 100 -54.82 -12.38 -5.28
N LEU A 101 -55.38 -11.85 -6.37
CA LEU A 101 -54.64 -11.03 -7.34
C LEU A 101 -54.24 -9.68 -6.74
N LEU A 102 -55.09 -9.04 -5.94
CA LEU A 102 -54.74 -7.82 -5.20
C LEU A 102 -53.71 -8.10 -4.09
N ALA A 103 -53.73 -9.28 -3.47
CA ALA A 103 -52.71 -9.70 -2.52
C ALA A 103 -51.36 -10.00 -3.20
N ILE A 104 -51.37 -10.59 -4.41
CA ILE A 104 -50.17 -10.83 -5.22
C ILE A 104 -49.62 -9.51 -5.80
N CYS A 105 -50.45 -8.66 -6.38
CA CYS A 105 -50.07 -7.32 -6.85
C CYS A 105 -49.71 -6.37 -5.69
N GLY A 106 -50.25 -6.64 -4.50
CA GLY A 106 -49.90 -5.99 -3.24
C GLY A 106 -48.66 -6.56 -2.56
N SER A 107 -48.17 -7.72 -3.02
CA SER A 107 -47.05 -8.41 -2.39
C SER A 107 -45.75 -7.62 -2.55
N PHE A 108 -44.93 -7.65 -1.51
CA PHE A 108 -43.64 -6.96 -1.47
C PHE A 108 -42.75 -7.27 -2.68
N PRO A 109 -42.63 -8.51 -3.19
CA PRO A 109 -41.80 -8.82 -4.36
C PRO A 109 -42.29 -8.13 -5.65
N VAL A 110 -43.60 -8.06 -5.88
CA VAL A 110 -44.19 -7.46 -7.09
C VAL A 110 -44.07 -5.93 -7.07
N ARG A 111 -44.15 -5.32 -5.89
CA ARG A 111 -43.92 -3.87 -5.72
C ARG A 111 -42.45 -3.48 -5.82
N MET A 112 -41.54 -4.35 -5.35
CA MET A 112 -40.10 -4.06 -5.34
C MET A 112 -39.42 -4.42 -6.66
N ALA A 113 -39.90 -5.40 -7.43
CA ALA A 113 -39.23 -5.82 -8.66
C ALA A 113 -39.04 -4.69 -9.70
N PRO A 114 -40.01 -3.80 -9.96
CA PRO A 114 -39.80 -2.67 -10.87
C PRO A 114 -38.81 -1.64 -10.33
N VAL A 115 -38.78 -1.43 -9.01
CA VAL A 115 -37.83 -0.52 -8.34
C VAL A 115 -36.41 -1.08 -8.42
N VAL A 116 -36.24 -2.38 -8.16
CA VAL A 116 -34.96 -3.08 -8.26
C VAL A 116 -34.45 -3.09 -9.70
N LEU A 117 -35.32 -3.39 -10.66
CA LEU A 117 -34.94 -3.43 -12.09
C LEU A 117 -34.58 -2.04 -12.62
N SER A 118 -35.39 -1.02 -12.30
CA SER A 118 -35.10 0.35 -12.70
C SER A 118 -33.84 0.91 -12.02
N ALA A 119 -33.59 0.55 -10.75
CA ALA A 119 -32.35 0.91 -10.06
C ALA A 119 -31.13 0.27 -10.74
N LEU A 120 -31.15 -1.03 -11.04
CA LEU A 120 -30.07 -1.71 -11.75
C LEU A 120 -29.82 -1.12 -13.15
N VAL A 121 -30.88 -0.89 -13.93
CA VAL A 121 -30.74 -0.28 -15.26
C VAL A 121 -30.11 1.10 -15.16
N ARG A 122 -30.59 1.93 -14.23
CA ARG A 122 -30.05 3.28 -14.00
C ARG A 122 -28.59 3.27 -13.53
N ARG A 123 -28.18 2.25 -12.78
CA ARG A 123 -26.78 2.05 -12.36
C ARG A 123 -25.84 1.86 -13.54
N PHE A 124 -26.28 1.12 -14.55
CA PHE A 124 -25.49 0.87 -15.76
C PHE A 124 -25.60 1.99 -16.80
N THR A 125 -26.75 2.65 -16.95
CA THR A 125 -26.95 3.68 -17.99
C THR A 125 -26.46 5.06 -17.57
N GLU A 126 -26.54 5.41 -16.28
CA GLU A 126 -26.22 6.75 -15.76
C GLU A 126 -24.97 6.76 -14.87
N VAL A 127 -23.93 6.01 -15.23
CA VAL A 127 -22.71 5.84 -14.42
C VAL A 127 -22.15 7.18 -13.94
N ARG A 128 -22.00 8.17 -14.83
CA ARG A 128 -21.45 9.49 -14.48
C ARG A 128 -22.29 10.21 -13.42
N PHE A 129 -23.61 10.20 -13.57
CA PHE A 129 -24.53 10.85 -12.63
C PHE A 129 -24.49 10.16 -11.26
N ASN A 130 -24.37 8.83 -11.23
CA ASN A 130 -24.25 8.07 -9.98
C ASN A 130 -22.93 8.36 -9.25
N TRP A 131 -21.81 8.53 -9.97
CA TRP A 131 -20.55 8.93 -9.35
C TRP A 131 -20.57 10.36 -8.80
N GLU A 132 -21.29 11.28 -9.46
CA GLU A 132 -21.45 12.67 -9.02
C GLU A 132 -22.39 12.77 -7.80
N THR A 133 -23.48 12.00 -7.75
CA THR A 133 -24.52 12.12 -6.70
C THR A 133 -24.37 11.12 -5.56
N LYS A 134 -23.88 9.91 -5.83
CA LYS A 134 -23.78 8.76 -4.92
C LYS A 134 -22.36 8.18 -4.90
N THR A 135 -21.37 9.04 -4.70
CA THR A 135 -19.94 8.71 -4.81
C THR A 135 -19.49 7.57 -3.88
N LEU A 136 -19.82 7.63 -2.58
CA LEU A 136 -19.44 6.58 -1.61
C LEU A 136 -20.02 5.21 -1.97
N GLN A 137 -21.31 5.20 -2.34
CA GLN A 137 -22.01 3.99 -2.73
C GLN A 137 -21.39 3.38 -3.99
N SER A 138 -21.21 4.18 -5.05
CA SER A 138 -20.57 3.75 -6.30
C SER A 138 -19.14 3.23 -6.07
N PHE A 139 -18.40 3.86 -5.16
CA PHE A 139 -17.06 3.42 -4.79
C PHE A 139 -17.05 2.06 -4.11
N LEU A 140 -17.92 1.84 -3.12
CA LEU A 140 -17.99 0.58 -2.39
C LEU A 140 -18.56 -0.55 -3.27
N GLU A 141 -19.51 -0.25 -4.17
CA GLU A 141 -20.02 -1.19 -5.18
C GLU A 141 -18.87 -1.70 -6.08
N VAL A 142 -18.04 -0.79 -6.60
CA VAL A 142 -16.88 -1.16 -7.44
C VAL A 142 -15.80 -1.84 -6.62
N ALA A 143 -15.51 -1.38 -5.39
CA ALA A 143 -14.53 -2.01 -4.53
C ALA A 143 -14.92 -3.46 -4.19
N CYS A 144 -16.20 -3.72 -3.89
CA CYS A 144 -16.74 -5.06 -3.69
C CYS A 144 -16.59 -5.91 -4.95
N TRP A 145 -17.03 -5.40 -6.11
CA TRP A 145 -16.93 -6.09 -7.39
C TRP A 145 -15.49 -6.47 -7.75
N VAL A 146 -14.54 -5.52 -7.68
CA VAL A 146 -13.12 -5.77 -7.95
C VAL A 146 -12.55 -6.79 -6.98
N SER A 147 -12.84 -6.65 -5.69
CA SER A 147 -12.25 -7.50 -4.65
C SER A 147 -12.72 -8.95 -4.76
N VAL A 148 -14.03 -9.18 -4.97
CA VAL A 148 -14.60 -10.51 -5.16
C VAL A 148 -14.12 -11.13 -6.46
N THR A 149 -14.07 -10.37 -7.56
CA THR A 149 -13.53 -10.85 -8.85
C THR A 149 -12.07 -11.27 -8.69
N TYR A 150 -11.26 -10.44 -8.04
CA TYR A 150 -9.84 -10.72 -7.83
C TYR A 150 -9.63 -11.98 -6.97
N VAL A 151 -10.32 -12.07 -5.83
CA VAL A 151 -10.23 -13.23 -4.93
C VAL A 151 -10.68 -14.52 -5.64
N ALA A 152 -11.81 -14.48 -6.35
CA ALA A 152 -12.31 -15.61 -7.11
C ALA A 152 -11.31 -16.06 -8.18
N TYR A 153 -10.66 -15.12 -8.89
CA TYR A 153 -9.62 -15.44 -9.85
C TYR A 153 -8.39 -16.06 -9.20
N THR A 154 -7.96 -15.56 -8.04
CA THR A 154 -6.77 -16.12 -7.34
C THR A 154 -6.98 -17.55 -6.87
N ILE A 155 -8.23 -17.96 -6.56
CA ILE A 155 -8.54 -19.31 -6.10
C ILE A 155 -8.85 -20.25 -7.27
N TYR A 156 -9.68 -19.83 -8.22
CA TYR A 156 -10.20 -20.71 -9.27
C TYR A 156 -9.41 -20.64 -10.58
N HIS A 157 -8.55 -19.63 -10.75
CA HIS A 157 -7.76 -19.38 -11.97
C HIS A 157 -8.58 -19.27 -13.28
N ASP A 158 -9.90 -19.10 -13.17
CA ASP A 158 -10.82 -18.90 -14.30
C ASP A 158 -11.34 -17.45 -14.29
N VAL A 159 -10.95 -16.69 -15.31
CA VAL A 159 -11.32 -15.29 -15.48
C VAL A 159 -12.82 -15.12 -15.71
N LEU A 160 -13.45 -16.02 -16.47
CA LEU A 160 -14.88 -15.93 -16.81
C LEU A 160 -15.73 -16.20 -15.57
N TRP A 161 -15.42 -17.26 -14.84
CA TRP A 161 -16.11 -17.59 -13.60
C TRP A 161 -15.94 -16.50 -12.54
N ALA A 162 -14.72 -15.99 -12.37
CA ALA A 162 -14.44 -14.91 -11.44
C ALA A 162 -15.20 -13.62 -11.78
N PHE A 163 -15.27 -13.27 -13.06
CA PHE A 163 -16.00 -12.10 -13.53
C PHE A 163 -17.52 -12.25 -13.32
N GLN A 164 -18.09 -13.44 -13.60
CA GLN A 164 -19.51 -13.72 -13.37
C GLN A 164 -19.86 -13.61 -11.88
N LEU A 165 -19.05 -14.21 -11.01
CA LEU A 165 -19.26 -14.18 -9.56
C LEU A 165 -19.14 -12.77 -8.99
N GLY A 166 -18.11 -12.02 -9.39
CA GLY A 166 -17.95 -10.62 -9.00
C GLY A 166 -19.12 -9.76 -9.45
N THR A 167 -19.57 -9.92 -10.70
CA THR A 167 -20.72 -9.19 -11.26
C THR A 167 -22.02 -9.50 -10.52
N PHE A 168 -22.25 -10.76 -10.17
CA PHE A 168 -23.41 -11.16 -9.37
C PHE A 168 -23.39 -10.51 -7.99
N VAL A 169 -22.26 -10.53 -7.29
CA VAL A 169 -22.13 -9.97 -5.93
C VAL A 169 -22.18 -8.44 -5.94
N GLY A 170 -21.58 -7.79 -6.95
CA GLY A 170 -21.68 -6.35 -7.16
C GLY A 170 -23.11 -5.90 -7.44
N ALA A 171 -23.86 -6.66 -8.25
CA ALA A 171 -25.28 -6.42 -8.48
C ALA A 171 -26.10 -6.61 -7.20
N LEU A 172 -25.84 -7.69 -6.44
CA LEU A 172 -26.52 -7.93 -5.16
C LEU A 172 -26.33 -6.77 -4.19
N MET A 173 -25.10 -6.25 -4.07
CA MET A 173 -24.81 -5.09 -3.24
C MET A 173 -25.59 -3.83 -3.67
N SER A 174 -25.63 -3.53 -4.97
CA SER A 174 -26.34 -2.38 -5.55
C SER A 174 -27.87 -2.47 -5.45
N ILE A 175 -28.41 -3.68 -5.24
CA ILE A 175 -29.83 -3.88 -4.93
C ILE A 175 -30.05 -3.68 -3.43
N CYS A 176 -29.24 -4.33 -2.60
CA CYS A 176 -29.39 -4.30 -1.15
C CYS A 176 -29.24 -2.89 -0.58
N ASP A 177 -28.34 -2.06 -1.12
CA ASP A 177 -28.14 -0.71 -0.63
C ASP A 177 -29.34 0.22 -0.93
N GLU A 178 -29.91 0.21 -2.14
CA GLU A 178 -31.11 0.97 -2.51
C GLU A 178 -32.30 0.54 -1.65
N VAL A 179 -32.50 -0.77 -1.46
CA VAL A 179 -33.59 -1.30 -0.63
C VAL A 179 -33.42 -0.87 0.83
N MET A 180 -32.20 -0.98 1.39
CA MET A 180 -31.94 -0.58 2.78
C MET A 180 -32.02 0.94 2.97
N LEU A 181 -31.59 1.74 2.01
CA LEU A 181 -31.71 3.20 2.03
C LEU A 181 -33.18 3.64 1.96
N HIS A 182 -33.98 3.01 1.09
CA HIS A 182 -35.42 3.25 1.01
C HIS A 182 -36.14 2.83 2.30
N PHE A 183 -35.75 1.69 2.89
CA PHE A 183 -36.27 1.24 4.17
C PHE A 183 -35.92 2.20 5.30
N ALA A 184 -34.66 2.62 5.43
CA ALA A 184 -34.22 3.57 6.45
C ALA A 184 -34.91 4.93 6.32
N ARG A 185 -35.06 5.45 5.10
CA ARG A 185 -35.80 6.69 4.82
C ARG A 185 -37.30 6.52 5.10
N GLY A 186 -37.87 5.35 4.81
CA GLY A 186 -39.25 5.01 5.13
C GLY A 186 -39.50 5.01 6.63
N LEU A 187 -38.64 4.35 7.40
CA LEU A 187 -38.69 4.32 8.87
C LEU A 187 -38.58 5.73 9.46
N ALA A 188 -37.64 6.54 8.96
CA ALA A 188 -37.49 7.93 9.40
C ALA A 188 -38.75 8.78 9.14
N ARG A 189 -39.43 8.60 8.01
CA ARG A 189 -40.71 9.27 7.71
C ARG A 189 -41.82 8.78 8.63
N VAL A 190 -41.90 7.48 8.91
CA VAL A 190 -42.91 6.91 9.81
C VAL A 190 -42.74 7.47 11.22
N ILE A 191 -41.51 7.49 11.74
CA ILE A 191 -41.21 8.05 13.07
C ILE A 191 -41.53 9.54 13.11
N ARG A 192 -41.19 10.30 12.06
CA ARG A 192 -41.51 11.74 11.96
C ARG A 192 -43.01 12.01 11.97
N ASN A 193 -43.80 11.16 11.31
CA ASN A 193 -45.24 11.36 11.15
C ASN A 193 -46.05 10.90 12.38
N GLN A 194 -45.41 10.32 13.41
CA GLN A 194 -46.08 10.05 14.69
C GLN A 194 -46.22 11.34 15.51
N PRO A 195 -47.33 11.52 16.25
CA PRO A 195 -47.51 12.68 17.13
C PRO A 195 -46.38 12.70 18.19
N GLY A 196 -45.60 13.80 18.22
CA GLY A 196 -44.42 13.94 19.10
C GLY A 196 -43.13 13.28 18.59
N GLY A 197 -43.15 12.58 17.44
CA GLY A 197 -41.99 11.91 16.88
C GLY A 197 -40.92 12.85 16.33
N GLY A 198 -41.33 14.00 15.78
CA GLY A 198 -40.42 15.08 15.36
C GLY A 198 -39.61 15.65 16.53
N ASP A 199 -40.27 15.91 17.66
CA ASP A 199 -39.64 16.41 18.89
C ASP A 199 -38.70 15.36 19.50
N ALA A 200 -39.08 14.08 19.46
CA ALA A 200 -38.22 12.98 19.92
C ALA A 200 -36.95 12.84 19.06
N LEU A 201 -37.06 12.93 17.73
CA LEU A 201 -35.92 12.93 16.81
C LEU A 201 -35.00 14.14 17.04
N GLN A 202 -35.58 15.33 17.28
CA GLN A 202 -34.81 16.53 17.58
C GLN A 202 -34.08 16.42 18.94
N ARG A 203 -34.73 15.84 19.97
CA ARG A 203 -34.11 15.54 21.27
C ARG A 203 -32.97 14.53 21.17
N LEU A 204 -33.06 13.56 20.25
CA LEU A 204 -31.99 12.61 19.94
C LEU A 204 -30.86 13.23 19.08
N GLY A 205 -30.99 14.50 18.69
CA GLY A 205 -29.98 15.23 17.92
C GLY A 205 -30.04 14.99 16.42
N PHE A 206 -31.18 14.60 15.85
CA PHE A 206 -31.38 14.57 14.40
C PHE A 206 -31.87 15.92 13.86
N ASP A 207 -31.38 16.30 12.67
CA ASP A 207 -31.81 17.51 11.99
C ASP A 207 -33.18 17.30 11.30
N VAL A 208 -34.26 17.74 11.96
CA VAL A 208 -35.64 17.64 11.45
C VAL A 208 -36.18 19.04 11.15
N PRO A 209 -36.32 19.43 9.86
CA PRO A 209 -36.91 20.72 9.51
C PRO A 209 -38.39 20.80 9.89
N LYS A 210 -38.83 21.92 10.48
CA LYS A 210 -40.24 22.16 10.85
C LYS A 210 -41.17 22.28 9.62
N ASP A 211 -40.64 22.67 8.46
CA ASP A 211 -41.44 23.04 7.26
C ASP A 211 -41.67 21.90 6.24
N GLY A 212 -41.54 20.63 6.64
CA GLY A 212 -41.87 19.48 5.78
C GLY A 212 -40.96 19.22 4.56
N LYS A 213 -40.12 20.19 4.15
CA LYS A 213 -39.09 19.99 3.12
C LYS A 213 -38.07 18.95 3.60
N ALA A 214 -37.79 17.96 2.76
CA ALA A 214 -36.84 16.89 3.08
C ALA A 214 -35.49 17.48 3.52
N PRO A 215 -34.81 16.87 4.51
CA PRO A 215 -33.55 17.37 5.04
C PRO A 215 -32.53 17.51 3.90
N THR A 216 -31.63 18.50 4.02
CA THR A 216 -30.47 18.63 3.13
C THR A 216 -29.76 17.29 3.00
N ASP A 217 -29.50 16.81 1.78
CA ASP A 217 -28.92 15.50 1.42
C ASP A 217 -27.49 15.22 1.98
N GLY A 218 -27.06 15.88 3.05
CA GLY A 218 -25.72 15.70 3.66
C GLY A 218 -24.57 16.11 2.73
N GLN A 219 -24.86 16.74 1.59
CA GLN A 219 -23.93 17.13 0.53
C GLN A 219 -22.75 17.98 1.06
N GLU A 220 -22.96 18.74 2.13
CA GLU A 220 -21.94 19.60 2.74
C GLU A 220 -20.78 18.81 3.36
N VAL A 221 -21.00 17.55 3.75
CA VAL A 221 -20.03 16.67 4.43
C VAL A 221 -19.55 15.55 3.49
N LEU A 222 -19.89 15.64 2.19
CA LEU A 222 -19.63 14.61 1.18
C LEU A 222 -18.13 14.24 1.07
N PRO A 223 -17.17 15.19 1.04
CA PRO A 223 -15.74 14.86 0.95
C PRO A 223 -15.24 13.98 2.10
N ILE A 224 -15.52 14.37 3.36
CA ILE A 224 -15.02 13.62 4.52
C ILE A 224 -15.77 12.29 4.68
N LYS A 225 -17.08 12.25 4.38
CA LYS A 225 -17.89 11.03 4.33
C LYS A 225 -17.25 10.00 3.37
N ASN A 226 -16.97 10.43 2.14
CA ASN A 226 -16.41 9.56 1.11
C ASN A 226 -15.02 9.05 1.51
N CYS A 227 -14.14 9.92 2.04
CA CYS A 227 -12.79 9.52 2.43
C CYS A 227 -12.78 8.53 3.62
N VAL A 228 -13.55 8.80 4.67
CA VAL A 228 -13.54 7.97 5.89
C VAL A 228 -14.18 6.60 5.62
N PHE A 229 -15.40 6.59 5.08
CA PHE A 229 -16.11 5.33 4.85
C PHE A 229 -15.57 4.56 3.65
N GLY A 230 -15.02 5.24 2.64
CA GLY A 230 -14.29 4.60 1.55
C GLY A 230 -13.01 3.92 2.04
N TYR A 231 -12.22 4.58 2.89
CA TYR A 231 -11.03 3.99 3.49
C TYR A 231 -11.36 2.82 4.41
N LEU A 232 -12.34 2.98 5.31
CA LEU A 232 -12.81 1.91 6.19
C LEU A 232 -13.32 0.72 5.38
N GLY A 233 -14.07 0.96 4.31
CA GLY A 233 -14.51 -0.08 3.38
C GLY A 233 -13.35 -0.91 2.84
N ILE A 234 -12.30 -0.27 2.31
CA ILE A 234 -11.11 -0.99 1.79
C ILE A 234 -10.38 -1.76 2.89
N VAL A 235 -10.18 -1.14 4.07
CA VAL A 235 -9.48 -1.79 5.19
C VAL A 235 -10.25 -3.00 5.68
N THR A 236 -11.58 -2.90 5.80
CA THR A 236 -12.43 -4.01 6.24
C THR A 236 -12.45 -5.11 5.18
N ILE A 237 -12.52 -4.81 3.88
CA ILE A 237 -12.40 -5.82 2.82
C ILE A 237 -11.09 -6.60 2.95
N ARG A 238 -9.97 -5.90 3.16
CA ARG A 238 -8.67 -6.55 3.39
C ARG A 238 -8.69 -7.42 4.65
N ALA A 239 -9.28 -6.95 5.73
CA ALA A 239 -9.37 -7.70 6.98
C ALA A 239 -10.27 -8.95 6.85
N ILE A 240 -11.40 -8.85 6.16
CA ILE A 240 -12.29 -9.99 5.88
C ILE A 240 -11.52 -11.06 5.11
N TRP A 241 -10.74 -10.69 4.09
CA TRP A 241 -9.94 -11.67 3.34
C TRP A 241 -8.86 -12.34 4.20
N ALA A 242 -8.27 -11.62 5.15
CA ALA A 242 -7.27 -12.18 6.05
C ALA A 242 -7.84 -13.26 6.99
N HIS A 243 -9.15 -13.23 7.28
CA HIS A 243 -9.81 -14.17 8.19
C HIS A 243 -10.69 -15.21 7.50
N PHE A 244 -11.30 -14.87 6.35
CA PHE A 244 -12.18 -15.74 5.58
C PHE A 244 -11.51 -16.09 4.24
N HIS A 245 -10.91 -17.27 4.18
CA HIS A 245 -10.30 -17.81 2.96
C HIS A 245 -11.32 -18.51 2.03
N ASP A 246 -12.60 -18.56 2.41
CA ASP A 246 -13.68 -19.06 1.56
C ASP A 246 -14.36 -17.90 0.81
N VAL A 247 -14.38 -18.00 -0.53
CA VAL A 247 -14.97 -17.01 -1.45
C VAL A 247 -16.44 -16.74 -1.13
N LYS A 248 -17.22 -17.75 -0.70
CA LYS A 248 -18.66 -17.59 -0.44
C LYS A 248 -18.90 -16.67 0.75
N HIS A 249 -18.19 -16.94 1.85
CA HIS A 249 -18.26 -16.14 3.07
C HIS A 249 -17.67 -14.75 2.85
N PHE A 250 -16.54 -14.66 2.13
CA PHE A 250 -15.93 -13.37 1.76
C PHE A 250 -16.89 -12.48 0.96
N ALA A 251 -17.55 -13.03 -0.05
CA ALA A 251 -18.48 -12.31 -0.92
C ALA A 251 -19.70 -11.77 -0.15
N LEU A 252 -20.35 -12.61 0.66
CA LEU A 252 -21.53 -12.21 1.43
C LEU A 252 -21.20 -11.17 2.51
N VAL A 253 -20.11 -11.38 3.26
CA VAL A 253 -19.70 -10.45 4.33
C VAL A 253 -19.25 -9.12 3.74
N THR A 254 -18.54 -9.12 2.61
CA THR A 254 -18.11 -7.89 1.95
C THR A 254 -19.30 -7.09 1.40
N ALA A 255 -20.29 -7.73 0.80
CA ALA A 255 -21.52 -7.07 0.37
C ALA A 255 -22.30 -6.48 1.56
N ALA A 256 -22.46 -7.25 2.66
CA ALA A 256 -23.17 -6.80 3.86
C ALA A 256 -22.47 -5.61 4.54
N VAL A 257 -21.14 -5.64 4.65
CA VAL A 257 -20.32 -4.56 5.21
C VAL A 257 -20.38 -3.31 4.33
N GLY A 258 -20.35 -3.47 3.00
CA GLY A 258 -20.52 -2.37 2.07
C GLY A 258 -21.85 -1.64 2.27
N VAL A 259 -22.96 -2.39 2.36
CA VAL A 259 -24.30 -1.84 2.64
C VAL A 259 -24.33 -1.15 4.01
N ALA A 260 -23.77 -1.78 5.05
CA ALA A 260 -23.71 -1.19 6.38
C ALA A 260 -22.99 0.16 6.39
N PHE A 261 -21.83 0.28 5.73
CA PHE A 261 -21.09 1.54 5.67
C PHE A 261 -21.83 2.65 4.89
N VAL A 262 -22.56 2.30 3.82
CA VAL A 262 -23.40 3.27 3.11
C VAL A 262 -24.52 3.79 4.02
N VAL A 263 -25.23 2.90 4.72
CA VAL A 263 -26.33 3.27 5.62
C VAL A 263 -25.80 4.08 6.83
N THR A 264 -24.71 3.64 7.45
CA THR A 264 -24.07 4.35 8.56
C THR A 264 -23.54 5.73 8.13
N GLY A 265 -22.98 5.84 6.92
CA GLY A 265 -22.51 7.11 6.38
C GLY A 265 -23.63 8.14 6.18
N GLU A 266 -24.79 7.70 5.69
CA GLU A 266 -25.98 8.56 5.58
C GLU A 266 -26.54 8.92 6.96
N PHE A 267 -26.61 7.96 7.88
CA PHE A 267 -27.07 8.19 9.25
C PHE A 267 -26.20 9.22 10.00
N PHE A 268 -24.87 9.15 9.87
CA PHE A 268 -23.94 10.11 10.47
C PHE A 268 -24.04 11.52 9.86
N CYS A 269 -24.52 11.64 8.62
CA CYS A 269 -24.80 12.95 8.03
C CYS A 269 -26.09 13.58 8.56
N LEU A 270 -27.06 12.75 8.95
CA LEU A 270 -28.33 13.21 9.52
C LEU A 270 -28.24 13.53 11.02
N TRP A 271 -27.30 12.92 11.74
CA TRP A 271 -27.08 13.18 13.15
C TRP A 271 -26.24 14.45 13.37
N LEU A 272 -26.79 15.44 14.05
CA LEU A 272 -26.21 16.79 14.24
C LEU A 272 -24.81 16.78 14.86
N PRO A 273 -24.52 15.96 15.91
CA PRO A 273 -23.18 15.91 16.50
C PRO A 273 -22.10 15.45 15.51
N THR A 274 -22.35 14.35 14.78
CA THR A 274 -21.41 13.83 13.79
C THR A 274 -21.30 14.73 12.57
N ARG A 275 -22.38 15.40 12.16
CA ARG A 275 -22.34 16.42 11.10
C ARG A 275 -21.44 17.60 11.47
N ARG A 276 -21.51 18.10 12.71
CA ARG A 276 -20.62 19.18 13.21
C ARG A 276 -19.15 18.76 13.24
N ILE A 277 -18.88 17.55 13.71
CA ILE A 277 -17.54 16.95 13.71
C ILE A 277 -17.00 16.85 12.27
N GLY A 278 -17.81 16.30 11.36
CA GLY A 278 -17.48 16.14 9.95
C GLY A 278 -17.17 17.47 9.25
N LEU A 279 -18.01 18.50 9.44
CA LEU A 279 -17.77 19.85 8.89
C LEU A 279 -16.50 20.48 9.44
N THR A 280 -16.22 20.30 10.73
CA THR A 280 -15.01 20.83 11.38
C THR A 280 -13.77 20.17 10.77
N LEU A 281 -13.71 18.84 10.75
CA LEU A 281 -12.61 18.08 10.15
C LEU A 281 -12.46 18.40 8.67
N GLN A 282 -13.56 18.46 7.93
CA GLN A 282 -13.55 18.80 6.51
C GLN A 282 -12.98 20.19 6.26
N SER A 283 -13.34 21.18 7.07
CA SER A 283 -12.79 22.53 6.93
C SER A 283 -11.30 22.59 7.21
N ARG A 284 -10.77 21.74 8.10
CA ARG A 284 -9.34 21.72 8.45
C ARG A 284 -8.46 21.33 7.27
N TRP A 285 -8.86 20.33 6.47
CA TRP A 285 -8.10 19.87 5.30
C TRP A 285 -8.52 20.51 3.95
N THR A 286 -9.78 20.90 3.75
CA THR A 286 -10.21 21.56 2.49
C THR A 286 -9.81 23.04 2.44
N GLN A 287 -9.76 23.71 3.60
CA GLN A 287 -9.40 25.14 3.70
C GLN A 287 -8.03 25.35 4.37
N VAL A 288 -7.07 24.43 4.16
CA VAL A 288 -5.72 24.48 4.76
C VAL A 288 -5.07 25.84 4.57
N ALA A 289 -5.10 26.39 3.35
CA ALA A 289 -4.47 27.69 3.06
C ALA A 289 -5.09 28.85 3.86
N HIS A 290 -6.39 28.77 4.17
CA HIS A 290 -7.07 29.76 5.01
C HIS A 290 -6.75 29.55 6.49
N ASN A 291 -6.81 28.30 6.97
CA ASN A 291 -6.49 27.95 8.37
C ASN A 291 -5.05 28.32 8.75
N TRP A 292 -4.08 28.08 7.87
CA TRP A 292 -2.68 28.46 8.11
C TRP A 292 -2.45 29.98 8.09
N ARG A 293 -3.31 30.76 7.45
CA ARG A 293 -3.23 32.23 7.44
C ARG A 293 -3.85 32.86 8.67
N VAL A 294 -5.03 32.37 9.06
CA VAL A 294 -5.81 32.95 10.15
C VAL A 294 -5.39 32.36 11.51
N HIS A 295 -5.03 31.08 11.53
CA HIS A 295 -4.75 30.31 12.75
C HIS A 295 -3.43 29.54 12.65
N PHE A 296 -2.34 30.23 12.28
CA PHE A 296 -1.01 29.65 12.05
C PHE A 296 -0.53 28.76 13.21
N VAL A 297 -0.56 29.27 14.45
CA VAL A 297 -0.05 28.55 15.63
C VAL A 297 -0.85 27.28 15.89
N ARG A 298 -2.18 27.33 15.76
CA ARG A 298 -3.04 26.15 15.93
C ARG A 298 -2.70 25.08 14.89
N SER A 299 -2.65 25.44 13.62
CA SER A 299 -2.36 24.48 12.54
C SER A 299 -0.94 23.94 12.60
N LEU A 300 0.02 24.71 13.11
CA LEU A 300 1.37 24.22 13.39
C LEU A 300 1.38 23.17 14.51
N ILE A 301 0.64 23.39 15.60
CA ILE A 301 0.51 22.41 16.71
C ILE A 301 -0.19 21.14 16.23
N GLU A 302 -1.29 21.26 15.47
CA GLU A 302 -2.01 20.13 14.88
C GLU A 302 -1.07 19.27 14.00
N LEU A 303 -0.28 19.91 13.14
CA LEU A 303 0.67 19.23 12.25
C LEU A 303 1.87 18.63 13.00
N LEU A 304 2.45 19.35 13.97
CA LEU A 304 3.55 18.85 14.79
C LEU A 304 3.10 17.66 15.63
N CYS A 305 1.91 17.70 16.21
CA CYS A 305 1.36 16.58 16.97
C CYS A 305 1.19 15.34 16.08
N TRP A 306 0.61 15.50 14.88
CA TRP A 306 0.47 14.41 13.91
C TRP A 306 1.83 13.82 13.49
N THR A 307 2.79 14.67 13.13
CA THR A 307 4.11 14.23 12.65
C THR A 307 4.94 13.58 13.76
N LEU A 308 4.96 14.14 14.96
CA LEU A 308 5.70 13.59 16.10
C LEU A 308 5.11 12.26 16.57
N THR A 309 3.78 12.17 16.67
CA THR A 309 3.11 10.91 17.07
C THR A 309 3.29 9.82 16.02
N THR A 310 3.15 10.15 14.73
CA THR A 310 3.38 9.20 13.63
C THR A 310 4.85 8.75 13.59
N ALA A 311 5.81 9.67 13.73
CA ALA A 311 7.23 9.34 13.71
C ALA A 311 7.65 8.50 14.93
N TYR A 312 7.15 8.84 16.12
CA TYR A 312 7.41 8.07 17.34
C TYR A 312 6.84 6.65 17.26
N LEU A 313 5.60 6.51 16.81
CA LEU A 313 4.99 5.20 16.66
C LEU A 313 5.63 4.37 15.54
N TYR A 314 6.10 5.01 14.48
CA TYR A 314 6.86 4.31 13.44
C TYR A 314 8.20 3.81 13.96
N TRP A 315 8.91 4.63 14.75
CA TRP A 315 10.15 4.24 15.39
C TRP A 315 9.97 3.02 16.31
N THR A 316 8.89 2.96 17.08
CA THR A 316 8.65 1.88 18.05
C THR A 316 8.06 0.62 17.40
N THR A 317 7.11 0.76 16.48
CA THR A 317 6.37 -0.38 15.92
C THR A 317 6.96 -0.93 14.62
N GLN A 318 7.88 -0.20 13.98
CA GLN A 318 8.43 -0.52 12.65
C GLN A 318 7.36 -0.75 11.56
N CYS A 319 6.11 -0.32 11.82
CA CYS A 319 4.97 -0.51 10.94
C CYS A 319 4.34 0.84 10.58
N PHE A 320 4.62 1.32 9.38
CA PHE A 320 4.18 2.64 8.92
C PHE A 320 2.65 2.80 8.91
N LEU A 321 1.91 1.77 8.47
CA LEU A 321 0.45 1.84 8.38
C LEU A 321 -0.20 2.00 9.75
N HIS A 322 0.28 1.25 10.75
CA HIS A 322 -0.25 1.35 12.11
C HIS A 322 0.11 2.71 12.74
N ALA A 323 1.36 3.15 12.55
CA ALA A 323 1.82 4.46 13.01
C ALA A 323 1.01 5.62 12.39
N LEU A 324 0.70 5.54 11.08
CA LEU A 324 -0.10 6.52 10.37
C LEU A 324 -1.56 6.53 10.86
N GLN A 325 -2.17 5.37 11.09
CA GLN A 325 -3.53 5.25 11.60
C GLN A 325 -3.67 5.91 12.97
N VAL A 326 -2.81 5.52 13.92
CA VAL A 326 -2.85 6.04 15.29
C VAL A 326 -2.45 7.51 15.33
N GLY A 327 -1.44 7.92 14.56
CA GLY A 327 -1.05 9.33 14.44
C GLY A 327 -2.20 10.20 13.89
N THR A 328 -2.94 9.69 12.90
CA THR A 328 -4.12 10.40 12.33
C THR A 328 -5.27 10.48 13.33
N LEU A 329 -5.52 9.43 14.14
CA LEU A 329 -6.51 9.48 15.23
C LEU A 329 -6.17 10.55 16.27
N VAL A 330 -4.91 10.63 16.67
CA VAL A 330 -4.43 11.68 17.59
C VAL A 330 -4.61 13.07 16.97
N ALA A 331 -4.28 13.23 15.68
CA ALA A 331 -4.48 14.49 14.99
C ALA A 331 -5.96 14.89 14.89
N VAL A 332 -6.87 13.94 14.66
CA VAL A 332 -8.32 14.17 14.69
C VAL A 332 -8.76 14.65 16.07
N ALA A 333 -8.31 13.99 17.15
CA ALA A 333 -8.63 14.40 18.52
C ALA A 333 -8.14 15.83 18.83
N VAL A 334 -6.92 16.16 18.43
CA VAL A 334 -6.35 17.51 18.60
C VAL A 334 -7.14 18.54 17.78
N CYS A 335 -7.47 18.23 16.54
CA CYS A 335 -8.32 19.10 15.71
C CYS A 335 -9.68 19.38 16.36
N LEU A 336 -10.30 18.37 16.98
CA LEU A 336 -11.60 18.53 17.66
C LEU A 336 -11.49 19.32 18.97
N SER A 337 -10.42 19.11 19.76
CA SER A 337 -10.17 19.90 20.98
C SER A 337 -9.89 21.38 20.69
N SER A 338 -9.53 21.72 19.45
CA SER A 338 -9.20 23.08 19.02
C SER A 338 -10.42 23.97 18.69
N GLY A 339 -11.64 23.43 18.89
CA GLY A 339 -12.92 24.10 18.72
C GLY A 339 -13.75 23.57 17.54
N LEU A 340 -15.04 23.37 17.79
CA LEU A 340 -16.05 22.96 16.80
C LEU A 340 -16.58 24.17 16.03
N LYS A 341 -16.83 24.01 14.72
CA LYS A 341 -17.39 25.06 13.87
C LYS A 341 -18.91 25.14 14.05
N GLU A 342 -19.45 26.36 14.11
CA GLU A 342 -20.90 26.60 14.11
C GLU A 342 -21.53 26.14 12.78
N LEU A 343 -22.76 25.61 12.87
CA LEU A 343 -23.52 25.20 11.68
C LEU A 343 -23.88 26.44 10.85
N PRO A 344 -23.78 26.41 9.51
CA PRO A 344 -24.20 27.53 8.68
C PRO A 344 -25.71 27.75 8.82
N ASN A 345 -26.10 28.79 9.55
CA ASN A 345 -27.50 29.23 9.65
C ASN A 345 -27.95 29.75 8.28
N ARG A 346 -28.87 29.04 7.62
CA ARG A 346 -29.52 29.50 6.38
C ARG A 346 -30.92 30.05 6.60
N PHE A 347 -31.37 30.17 7.84
CA PHE A 347 -32.62 30.85 8.20
C PHE A 347 -32.30 32.17 8.87
N THR A 348 -33.02 33.19 8.41
CA THR A 348 -32.91 34.62 8.74
C THR A 348 -32.89 34.91 10.23
N ASN A 349 -32.17 35.97 10.59
CA ASN A 349 -31.58 36.28 11.89
C ASN A 349 -32.50 36.51 13.10
N ASP A 350 -33.83 36.37 13.06
CA ASP A 350 -34.65 36.99 14.12
C ASP A 350 -35.52 36.07 15.01
N GLU A 351 -35.60 34.74 14.80
CA GLU A 351 -36.49 33.89 15.64
C GLU A 351 -35.89 32.63 16.26
N LEU A 352 -34.62 32.30 16.03
CA LEU A 352 -34.00 31.07 16.58
C LEU A 352 -32.93 31.35 17.64
N ALA A 353 -33.01 32.49 18.32
CA ALA A 353 -32.12 32.86 19.42
C ALA A 353 -32.65 32.47 20.82
N SER A 354 -33.85 31.90 20.93
CA SER A 354 -34.41 31.52 22.23
C SER A 354 -34.54 30.00 22.40
N SER A 355 -33.83 29.49 23.42
CA SER A 355 -34.13 28.28 24.23
C SER A 355 -33.52 26.93 23.84
N ASP A 356 -33.61 26.42 22.61
CA ASP A 356 -33.52 24.94 22.45
C ASP A 356 -32.12 24.32 22.22
N TYR A 357 -31.05 25.12 22.12
CA TYR A 357 -29.67 24.62 22.03
C TYR A 357 -28.92 24.54 23.37
N MET A 358 -29.53 24.99 24.48
CA MET A 358 -28.91 24.97 25.82
C MET A 358 -28.72 23.56 26.38
N TYR A 359 -29.60 22.61 26.04
CA TYR A 359 -29.59 21.25 26.61
C TYR A 359 -28.27 20.48 26.38
N TRP A 360 -27.72 20.55 25.17
CA TRP A 360 -26.45 19.89 24.83
C TRP A 360 -25.23 20.64 25.36
N GLN A 361 -25.35 21.95 25.57
CA GLN A 361 -24.27 22.80 26.07
C GLN A 361 -24.13 22.67 27.60
N GLU A 362 -25.23 22.44 28.32
CA GLU A 362 -25.24 22.11 29.75
C GLU A 362 -24.69 20.69 30.04
N HIS A 363 -24.99 19.69 29.20
CA HIS A 363 -24.46 18.33 29.40
C HIS A 363 -22.99 18.18 29.00
N ALA A 364 -22.50 19.01 28.07
CA ALA A 364 -21.09 19.05 27.70
C ALA A 364 -20.18 19.55 28.84
N ALA A 365 -20.69 20.40 29.74
CA ALA A 365 -19.92 20.98 30.83
C ALA A 365 -19.50 19.98 31.93
N GLY A 366 -20.04 18.76 31.94
CA GLY A 366 -19.72 17.71 32.92
C GLY A 366 -18.68 16.68 32.47
N ASP A 367 -18.16 16.77 31.25
CA ASP A 367 -17.34 15.73 30.64
C ASP A 367 -15.82 15.96 30.82
N ILE A 368 -15.09 14.93 31.26
CA ILE A 368 -13.62 14.95 31.51
C ILE A 368 -12.84 15.43 30.27
N PHE A 369 -13.35 15.09 29.08
CA PHE A 369 -12.75 15.50 27.81
C PHE A 369 -12.76 17.01 27.60
N LEU A 370 -13.81 17.71 28.06
CA LEU A 370 -13.91 19.16 27.92
C LEU A 370 -13.06 19.88 28.97
N THR A 371 -12.91 19.33 30.17
CA THR A 371 -11.98 19.85 31.19
C THR A 371 -10.52 19.81 30.71
N ILE A 372 -10.13 18.73 30.01
CA ILE A 372 -8.81 18.59 29.37
C ILE A 372 -8.66 19.59 28.21
N SER A 373 -9.72 19.79 27.41
CA SER A 373 -9.70 20.78 26.33
C SER A 373 -9.53 22.21 26.85
N GLU A 374 -10.17 22.54 27.98
CA GLU A 374 -10.09 23.87 28.59
C GLU A 374 -8.70 24.15 29.19
N THR A 375 -8.02 23.11 29.71
CA THR A 375 -6.61 23.20 30.15
C THR A 375 -5.66 23.38 28.96
N LEU A 376 -5.91 22.67 27.84
CA LEU A 376 -5.12 22.84 26.61
C LEU A 376 -5.30 24.22 25.98
N VAL A 377 -6.51 24.79 26.03
CA VAL A 377 -6.77 26.17 25.58
C VAL A 377 -6.05 27.21 26.45
N LYS A 378 -5.96 26.99 27.77
CA LYS A 378 -5.16 27.83 28.69
C LYS A 378 -3.65 27.74 28.39
N ILE A 379 -3.14 26.56 28.05
CA ILE A 379 -1.74 26.37 27.64
C ILE A 379 -1.48 27.05 26.29
N GLN A 380 -2.40 26.91 25.34
CA GLN A 380 -2.29 27.50 24.01
C GLN A 380 -2.30 29.03 24.04
N THR A 381 -3.16 29.65 24.84
CA THR A 381 -3.21 31.11 25.01
C THR A 381 -1.97 31.66 25.69
N THR A 382 -1.34 30.88 26.57
CA THR A 382 -0.06 31.24 27.21
C THR A 382 1.11 31.15 26.23
N ALA A 383 1.15 30.13 25.37
CA ALA A 383 2.15 29.99 24.30
C ALA A 383 2.02 31.08 23.23
N LEU A 384 0.78 31.53 22.93
CA LEU A 384 0.52 32.61 21.98
C LEU A 384 1.14 33.95 22.44
N ARG A 385 1.08 34.24 23.75
CA ARG A 385 1.69 35.44 24.34
C ARG A 385 3.21 35.42 24.26
N LEU A 386 3.82 34.24 24.44
CA LEU A 386 5.26 34.06 24.29
C LEU A 386 5.72 34.22 22.82
N GLY A 387 4.92 33.70 21.88
CA GLY A 387 5.17 33.84 20.44
C GLY A 387 5.17 35.30 19.97
N HIS A 388 4.21 36.10 20.41
CA HIS A 388 4.18 37.53 20.07
C HIS A 388 5.34 38.34 20.67
N ALA A 389 5.84 37.94 21.85
CA ALA A 389 7.03 38.56 22.44
C ALA A 389 8.30 38.28 21.60
N LEU A 390 8.45 37.03 21.13
CA LEU A 390 9.57 36.63 20.27
C LEU A 390 9.51 37.25 18.87
N GLU A 391 8.30 37.42 18.32
CA GLU A 391 8.10 38.05 17.01
C GLU A 391 8.51 39.54 17.02
N HIS A 392 8.26 40.23 18.13
CA HIS A 392 8.69 41.62 18.33
C HIS A 392 10.22 41.77 18.40
N GLU A 393 10.92 40.84 19.06
CA GLU A 393 12.39 40.85 19.10
C GLU A 393 13.03 40.49 17.75
N ALA A 394 12.46 39.52 17.03
CA ALA A 394 12.97 39.09 15.73
C ALA A 394 12.86 40.21 14.67
N MET A 395 11.75 40.98 14.68
CA MET A 395 11.58 42.09 13.75
C MET A 395 12.53 43.26 14.05
N ALA A 396 12.89 43.50 15.31
CA ALA A 396 13.87 44.52 15.68
C ALA A 396 15.28 44.19 15.17
N ILE A 397 15.69 42.91 15.24
CA ILE A 397 17.01 42.44 14.77
C ILE A 397 17.09 42.51 13.23
N GLN A 398 16.01 42.16 12.53
CA GLN A 398 16.00 42.14 11.06
C GLN A 398 16.07 43.55 10.44
N GLN A 399 15.50 44.55 11.11
CA GLN A 399 15.53 45.93 10.66
C GLN A 399 16.93 46.55 10.77
N HIS A 400 17.73 46.13 11.75
CA HIS A 400 19.13 46.58 11.90
C HIS A 400 20.06 46.00 10.82
N SER A 401 19.80 44.77 10.36
CA SER A 401 20.61 44.12 9.32
C SER A 401 20.43 44.69 7.90
N ARG A 402 19.26 45.26 7.58
CA ARG A 402 18.99 45.82 6.24
C ARG A 402 19.73 47.14 5.98
N PHE A 403 19.84 48.01 6.98
CA PHE A 403 20.55 49.29 6.81
C PHE A 403 22.05 49.11 6.58
N ALA A 404 22.67 48.04 7.09
CA ALA A 404 24.09 47.77 6.87
C ALA A 404 24.42 47.23 5.46
N ILE A 405 23.43 46.65 4.75
CA ILE A 405 23.64 46.00 3.45
C ILE A 405 23.40 46.98 2.29
N ASP A 406 22.51 47.96 2.45
CA ASP A 406 22.21 48.94 1.41
C ASP A 406 23.36 49.96 1.20
N ASP A 407 24.15 50.26 2.24
CA ASP A 407 25.32 51.16 2.14
C ASP A 407 26.51 50.54 1.38
N GLU A 408 26.65 49.21 1.38
CA GLU A 408 27.75 48.52 0.67
C GLU A 408 27.44 48.32 -0.83
N ALA A 409 26.16 48.25 -1.19
CA ALA A 409 25.72 48.09 -2.58
C ALA A 409 25.89 49.37 -3.42
N ILE A 410 25.67 50.54 -2.80
CA ILE A 410 25.74 51.85 -3.48
C ILE A 410 27.20 52.22 -3.84
N MET A 411 28.20 51.72 -3.12
CA MET A 411 29.62 51.98 -3.46
C MET A 411 30.17 51.13 -4.62
N LYS A 412 29.61 49.95 -4.92
CA LYS A 412 30.14 49.04 -5.96
C LYS A 412 29.64 49.35 -7.37
N GLU A 413 28.47 49.97 -7.53
CA GLU A 413 27.92 50.30 -8.87
C GLU A 413 28.63 51.49 -9.56
N GLY A 414 29.24 52.41 -8.79
CA GLY A 414 29.94 53.58 -9.35
C GLY A 414 31.29 53.27 -10.02
N ALA A 415 31.90 52.12 -9.72
CA ALA A 415 33.23 51.74 -10.22
C ALA A 415 33.18 51.02 -11.58
N HIS A 416 32.15 50.21 -11.82
CA HIS A 416 32.03 49.42 -13.07
C HIS A 416 31.65 50.26 -14.30
N ALA A 417 30.95 51.38 -14.12
CA ALA A 417 30.56 52.26 -15.22
C ALA A 417 31.74 53.02 -15.85
N ARG A 418 32.82 53.29 -15.10
CA ARG A 418 33.98 54.06 -15.60
C ARG A 418 34.96 53.21 -16.43
N VAL A 419 35.03 51.90 -16.17
CA VAL A 419 35.93 50.99 -16.89
C VAL A 419 35.36 50.59 -18.26
N ALA A 420 34.03 50.47 -18.37
CA ALA A 420 33.36 50.15 -19.64
C ALA A 420 33.42 51.31 -20.66
N ALA A 421 33.43 52.57 -20.19
CA ALA A 421 33.53 53.74 -21.05
C ALA A 421 34.95 53.97 -21.62
N HIS A 422 35.99 53.41 -20.99
CA HIS A 422 37.37 53.58 -21.44
C HIS A 422 37.79 52.52 -22.49
N LEU A 423 37.21 51.32 -22.43
CA LEU A 423 37.49 50.24 -23.39
C LEU A 423 36.75 50.39 -24.74
N ALA A 424 35.66 51.16 -24.78
CA ALA A 424 34.93 51.45 -26.02
C ALA A 424 35.64 52.47 -26.93
N ARG A 425 36.63 53.22 -26.42
CA ARG A 425 37.30 54.31 -27.14
C ARG A 425 38.66 53.92 -27.75
N SER A 426 39.08 52.65 -27.61
CA SER A 426 40.38 52.15 -28.09
C SER A 426 40.28 51.15 -29.27
N ARG A 427 39.10 51.02 -29.91
CA ARG A 427 38.84 49.97 -30.92
C ARG A 427 38.46 50.49 -32.31
N GLU A 428 38.76 51.75 -32.62
CA GLU A 428 38.50 52.39 -33.93
C GLU A 428 39.76 52.84 -34.70
N SER A 429 40.95 52.40 -34.29
CA SER A 429 42.19 52.69 -35.04
C SER A 429 43.02 51.43 -35.21
N GLY A 430 42.84 50.73 -36.33
CA GLY A 430 43.68 49.59 -36.69
C GLY A 430 42.98 48.55 -37.55
N ALA A 431 42.38 48.98 -38.66
CA ALA A 431 41.99 48.09 -39.74
C ALA A 431 42.52 48.72 -41.03
N ASP A 432 43.64 48.20 -41.55
CA ASP A 432 44.02 48.24 -42.98
C ASP A 432 45.41 47.63 -43.20
N THR A 433 45.48 46.30 -43.23
CA THR A 433 46.49 45.41 -43.87
C THR A 433 46.17 44.03 -43.31
N GLU A 434 45.79 43.00 -44.05
CA GLU A 434 46.61 42.33 -45.05
C GLU A 434 45.71 41.25 -45.71
N ARG A 435 45.48 41.37 -47.02
CA ARG A 435 45.00 40.27 -47.87
C ARG A 435 46.21 39.82 -48.69
N ALA A 436 46.68 38.61 -48.47
CA ALA A 436 47.12 37.68 -49.51
C ALA A 436 47.69 36.41 -48.86
N VAL A 437 47.62 35.30 -49.61
CA VAL A 437 48.29 34.01 -49.37
C VAL A 437 47.53 33.06 -48.44
N THR A 438 46.69 32.20 -49.03
CA THR A 438 46.80 30.73 -48.98
C THR A 438 45.53 30.06 -49.50
N ASP A 439 45.29 30.17 -50.81
CA ASP A 439 44.48 29.19 -51.54
C ASP A 439 45.44 28.12 -52.06
N ASP A 440 45.44 26.92 -51.45
CA ASP A 440 45.78 25.65 -52.12
C ASP A 440 45.72 24.39 -51.22
N ALA A 441 45.28 24.50 -49.95
CA ALA A 441 45.12 23.34 -49.06
C ALA A 441 43.65 22.92 -48.78
N ALA A 442 42.70 23.31 -49.64
CA ALA A 442 41.26 23.20 -49.35
C ALA A 442 40.52 22.03 -50.02
N GLN A 443 41.17 21.22 -50.86
CA GLN A 443 40.45 20.19 -51.66
C GLN A 443 40.52 18.76 -51.15
N THR A 444 41.39 18.42 -50.20
CA THR A 444 41.50 17.04 -49.67
C THR A 444 40.78 16.83 -48.33
N THR A 445 40.43 17.92 -47.63
CA THR A 445 39.81 17.91 -46.29
C THR A 445 38.28 17.90 -46.32
N THR A 446 37.66 18.10 -47.48
CA THR A 446 36.20 18.22 -47.66
C THR A 446 35.50 16.86 -47.74
N ARG A 447 36.16 15.79 -48.21
CA ARG A 447 35.53 14.46 -48.32
C ARG A 447 35.45 13.69 -46.99
N SER A 448 36.42 13.88 -46.10
CA SER A 448 36.43 13.31 -44.73
C SER A 448 35.51 14.09 -43.76
N LYS A 449 35.46 15.42 -43.89
CA LYS A 449 34.51 16.24 -43.12
C LYS A 449 33.07 16.04 -43.57
N ALA A 450 32.82 15.76 -44.86
CA ALA A 450 31.48 15.47 -45.37
C ALA A 450 30.92 14.13 -44.84
N SER A 451 31.72 13.06 -44.76
CA SER A 451 31.26 11.77 -44.19
C SER A 451 31.07 11.85 -42.67
N ALA A 452 31.95 12.55 -41.94
CA ALA A 452 31.78 12.79 -40.50
C ALA A 452 30.66 13.80 -40.15
N ALA A 453 30.32 14.71 -41.07
CA ALA A 453 29.18 15.62 -40.95
C ALA A 453 27.86 14.92 -41.33
N LEU A 454 27.86 14.02 -42.32
CA LEU A 454 26.71 13.20 -42.69
C LEU A 454 26.39 12.21 -41.56
N ALA A 455 27.39 11.55 -40.96
CA ALA A 455 27.21 10.69 -39.79
C ALA A 455 26.70 11.46 -38.56
N ARG A 456 27.20 12.70 -38.31
CA ARG A 456 26.69 13.58 -37.24
C ARG A 456 25.27 14.09 -37.52
N SER A 457 24.93 14.36 -38.78
CA SER A 457 23.59 14.78 -39.21
C SER A 457 22.55 13.67 -39.07
N VAL A 458 22.91 12.44 -39.47
CA VAL A 458 22.03 11.26 -39.38
C VAL A 458 21.86 10.80 -37.93
N ALA A 459 22.93 10.80 -37.12
CA ALA A 459 22.84 10.50 -35.69
C ALA A 459 22.02 11.54 -34.90
N HIS A 460 22.06 12.82 -35.30
CA HIS A 460 21.20 13.83 -34.70
C HIS A 460 19.73 13.61 -35.07
N SER A 461 19.41 13.28 -36.32
CA SER A 461 18.03 13.17 -36.82
C SER A 461 17.17 12.09 -36.16
N TRP A 462 17.78 11.06 -35.54
CA TRP A 462 17.07 9.90 -34.98
C TRP A 462 17.17 9.79 -33.46
N SER A 463 17.74 10.78 -32.78
CA SER A 463 18.06 10.71 -31.35
C SER A 463 16.83 10.49 -30.45
N GLY A 464 15.68 11.08 -30.81
CA GLY A 464 14.44 10.91 -30.03
C GLY A 464 13.85 9.51 -30.16
N LEU A 465 13.85 8.94 -31.38
CA LEU A 465 13.35 7.60 -31.64
C LEU A 465 14.24 6.52 -31.01
N LEU A 466 15.57 6.64 -31.16
CA LEU A 466 16.52 5.71 -30.53
C LEU A 466 16.37 5.72 -29.00
N SER A 467 16.26 6.90 -28.40
CA SER A 467 16.01 7.03 -26.95
C SER A 467 14.68 6.41 -26.54
N SER A 468 13.67 6.45 -27.41
CA SER A 468 12.36 5.87 -27.13
C SER A 468 12.40 4.34 -27.16
N PHE A 469 13.07 3.75 -28.15
CA PHE A 469 13.31 2.31 -28.21
C PHE A 469 14.11 1.81 -27.02
N LEU A 470 15.13 2.55 -26.59
CA LEU A 470 15.95 2.17 -25.44
C LEU A 470 15.13 2.18 -24.12
N ASN A 471 14.25 3.18 -23.93
CA ASN A 471 13.34 3.18 -22.79
C ASN A 471 12.32 2.03 -22.85
N ALA A 472 11.80 1.71 -24.04
CA ALA A 472 10.91 0.56 -24.24
C ALA A 472 11.63 -0.76 -23.94
N LEU A 473 12.90 -0.89 -24.32
CA LEU A 473 13.74 -2.03 -23.97
C LEU A 473 13.89 -2.16 -22.45
N PHE A 474 14.28 -1.09 -21.74
CA PHE A 474 14.37 -1.12 -20.28
C PHE A 474 13.05 -1.45 -19.61
N ALA A 475 11.93 -0.90 -20.10
CA ALA A 475 10.62 -1.21 -19.55
C ALA A 475 10.26 -2.69 -19.76
N THR A 476 10.65 -3.27 -20.89
CA THR A 476 10.41 -4.69 -21.20
C THR A 476 11.29 -5.59 -20.34
N LEU A 477 12.57 -5.26 -20.16
CA LEU A 477 13.47 -5.96 -19.23
C LEU A 477 12.92 -5.92 -17.81
N LEU A 478 12.46 -4.76 -17.35
CA LEU A 478 11.79 -4.60 -16.06
C LEU A 478 10.58 -5.54 -15.92
N ALA A 479 9.66 -5.55 -16.89
CA ALA A 479 8.47 -6.38 -16.84
C ALA A 479 8.82 -7.89 -16.81
N LEU A 480 9.76 -8.32 -17.66
CA LEU A 480 10.21 -9.72 -17.72
C LEU A 480 10.92 -10.16 -16.44
N SER A 481 11.84 -9.35 -15.92
CA SER A 481 12.54 -9.65 -14.66
C SER A 481 11.57 -9.68 -13.47
N THR A 482 10.59 -8.78 -13.44
CA THR A 482 9.59 -8.78 -12.37
C THR A 482 8.68 -10.00 -12.46
N TYR A 483 8.29 -10.43 -13.67
CA TYR A 483 7.53 -11.65 -13.89
C TYR A 483 8.32 -12.90 -13.45
N ALA A 484 9.60 -12.99 -13.83
CA ALA A 484 10.49 -14.09 -13.42
C ALA A 484 10.68 -14.15 -11.90
N LEU A 485 10.82 -13.02 -11.21
CA LEU A 485 10.89 -13.00 -9.74
C LEU A 485 9.56 -13.37 -9.11
N ASN A 486 8.44 -12.96 -9.71
CA ASN A 486 7.11 -13.30 -9.19
C ASN A 486 6.84 -14.80 -9.22
N SER A 487 7.42 -15.56 -10.17
CA SER A 487 7.29 -17.02 -10.19
C SER A 487 7.98 -17.71 -9.00
N LEU A 488 8.89 -17.02 -8.30
CA LEU A 488 9.57 -17.52 -7.10
C LEU A 488 8.87 -17.11 -5.79
N THR A 489 7.87 -16.25 -5.87
CA THR A 489 7.26 -15.62 -4.70
C THR A 489 6.38 -16.62 -3.95
N LYS A 490 6.75 -16.92 -2.69
CA LYS A 490 6.04 -17.86 -1.80
C LYS A 490 5.91 -19.28 -2.35
N THR A 491 6.67 -19.64 -3.37
CA THR A 491 6.80 -21.00 -3.86
C THR A 491 8.00 -21.66 -3.22
N GLU A 492 7.85 -22.91 -2.80
CA GLU A 492 8.98 -23.73 -2.36
C GLU A 492 9.75 -24.21 -3.61
N ILE A 493 10.99 -23.74 -3.75
CA ILE A 493 11.86 -24.07 -4.87
C ILE A 493 12.85 -25.13 -4.40
N ASP A 494 12.75 -26.30 -5.01
CA ASP A 494 13.66 -27.42 -4.76
C ASP A 494 15.02 -27.09 -5.40
N LEU A 495 16.05 -26.92 -4.56
CA LEU A 495 17.45 -26.82 -4.99
C LEU A 495 18.03 -28.20 -5.30
N GLY A 496 17.28 -29.26 -4.98
CA GLY A 496 17.68 -30.63 -5.22
C GLY A 496 18.52 -31.21 -4.10
N MET A 497 19.36 -32.15 -4.47
CA MET A 497 20.24 -32.86 -3.55
C MET A 497 21.55 -32.10 -3.38
N VAL A 498 21.79 -31.60 -2.17
CA VAL A 498 23.07 -31.03 -1.74
C VAL A 498 23.85 -32.12 -1.04
N GLN A 499 25.11 -32.30 -1.41
CA GLN A 499 26.01 -33.24 -0.77
C GLN A 499 27.19 -32.47 -0.18
N GLU A 500 27.35 -32.58 1.14
CA GLU A 500 28.56 -32.12 1.81
C GLU A 500 29.59 -33.24 1.74
N SER A 501 30.75 -32.95 1.15
CA SER A 501 31.85 -33.90 1.05
C SER A 501 32.97 -33.58 2.03
N TRP A 502 33.84 -34.54 2.29
CA TRP A 502 35.02 -34.32 3.13
C TRP A 502 35.97 -33.24 2.60
N SER A 503 35.91 -32.89 1.32
CA SER A 503 36.78 -31.87 0.71
C SER A 503 36.24 -30.46 0.83
N ASP A 504 34.94 -30.30 1.11
CA ASP A 504 34.30 -28.99 1.09
C ASP A 504 34.58 -28.23 2.39
N ALA A 505 35.11 -27.02 2.26
CA ALA A 505 35.34 -26.14 3.40
C ALA A 505 34.04 -25.59 4.02
N ALA A 506 32.91 -25.74 3.32
CA ALA A 506 31.58 -25.36 3.79
C ALA A 506 31.04 -26.31 4.88
N GLY A 507 31.50 -27.56 4.90
CA GLY A 507 31.10 -28.58 5.88
C GLY A 507 31.84 -28.53 7.22
N ASP A 508 32.47 -27.41 7.58
CA ASP A 508 33.11 -27.25 8.88
C ASP A 508 32.04 -26.93 9.95
N CYS A 509 31.82 -27.83 10.91
CA CYS A 509 30.92 -27.57 12.02
C CYS A 509 31.46 -26.44 12.92
N PRO A 510 30.62 -25.46 13.33
CA PRO A 510 31.06 -24.40 14.22
C PRO A 510 31.36 -24.96 15.61
N VAL A 511 32.63 -24.89 16.02
CA VAL A 511 33.08 -25.29 17.36
C VAL A 511 33.37 -24.03 18.17
N MET A 512 32.50 -23.70 19.13
CA MET A 512 32.67 -22.53 19.99
C MET A 512 33.65 -22.82 21.12
N THR A 513 33.40 -23.89 21.88
CA THR A 513 34.32 -24.41 22.89
C THR A 513 34.28 -25.92 22.87
N LEU A 514 35.43 -26.54 22.64
CA LEU A 514 35.55 -28.00 22.58
C LEU A 514 35.64 -28.59 23.99
N LEU A 515 34.62 -29.30 24.43
CA LEU A 515 34.65 -30.08 25.66
C LEU A 515 35.01 -31.53 25.34
N GLN A 516 36.15 -31.99 25.87
CA GLN A 516 36.62 -33.37 25.74
C GLN A 516 36.82 -33.99 27.13
N GLY A 517 36.66 -35.31 27.22
CA GLY A 517 36.96 -36.05 28.44
C GLY A 517 37.14 -37.54 28.19
N ASN A 518 37.83 -38.20 29.12
CA ASN A 518 38.03 -39.64 29.15
C ASN A 518 37.71 -40.14 30.57
N VAL A 519 36.71 -41.02 30.70
CA VAL A 519 36.12 -41.39 31.98
C VAL A 519 35.87 -42.90 32.06
N SER A 520 36.22 -43.49 33.21
CA SER A 520 35.80 -44.84 33.59
C SER A 520 34.42 -44.83 34.26
N LEU A 521 33.48 -45.63 33.76
CA LEU A 521 32.06 -45.54 34.11
C LEU A 521 31.67 -46.04 35.51
N GLY A 522 32.61 -46.65 36.25
CA GLY A 522 32.37 -47.17 37.61
C GLY A 522 31.98 -46.13 38.68
N ALA A 523 32.01 -44.83 38.37
CA ALA A 523 31.82 -43.74 39.33
C ALA A 523 30.50 -42.94 39.18
N VAL A 524 29.61 -43.30 38.25
CA VAL A 524 28.46 -42.44 37.89
C VAL A 524 27.21 -42.74 38.72
N THR A 525 26.73 -41.74 39.46
CA THR A 525 25.51 -41.79 40.29
C THR A 525 24.23 -41.48 39.50
N LYS A 526 23.07 -41.93 40.01
CA LYS A 526 21.75 -41.64 39.43
C LYS A 526 21.55 -40.13 39.21
N SER A 527 21.09 -39.75 38.02
CA SER A 527 20.86 -38.36 37.60
C SER A 527 19.49 -38.20 36.96
N ASN A 528 18.87 -37.02 37.09
CA ASN A 528 17.64 -36.67 36.38
C ASN A 528 17.91 -36.03 35.00
N ALA A 529 19.16 -36.03 34.54
CA ALA A 529 19.56 -35.35 33.31
C ALA A 529 18.92 -35.95 32.05
N THR A 530 18.72 -35.11 31.04
CA THR A 530 18.11 -35.48 29.76
C THR A 530 19.08 -35.25 28.61
N LEU A 531 18.87 -35.96 27.50
CA LEU A 531 19.62 -35.73 26.27
C LEU A 531 19.37 -34.34 25.66
N THR A 532 18.20 -33.75 25.96
CA THR A 532 17.81 -32.40 25.53
C THR A 532 18.69 -31.34 26.15
N ASP A 533 19.10 -31.53 27.41
CA ASP A 533 19.99 -30.60 28.10
C ASP A 533 21.33 -30.50 27.35
N LEU A 534 21.86 -31.63 26.85
CA LEU A 534 23.14 -31.64 26.13
C LEU A 534 23.10 -30.95 24.77
N GLN A 535 21.98 -31.00 24.05
CA GLN A 535 21.88 -30.37 22.74
C GLN A 535 21.80 -28.85 22.82
N GLY A 536 21.18 -28.33 23.87
CA GLY A 536 21.07 -26.89 24.13
C GLY A 536 22.27 -26.27 24.86
N ASP A 537 23.27 -27.07 25.21
CA ASP A 537 24.47 -26.59 25.89
C ASP A 537 25.30 -25.67 24.95
N GLU A 538 25.47 -24.41 25.38
CA GLU A 538 26.24 -23.40 24.66
C GLU A 538 27.29 -22.73 25.55
N CYS A 539 28.44 -22.40 24.97
CA CYS A 539 29.48 -21.60 25.60
C CYS A 539 30.05 -20.58 24.61
N ASN A 540 30.43 -19.40 25.10
CA ASN A 540 31.15 -18.41 24.30
C ASN A 540 32.49 -18.98 23.76
N PHE A 541 33.00 -18.41 22.68
CA PHE A 541 34.23 -18.85 22.02
C PHE A 541 35.41 -19.00 23.00
N LYS A 542 36.00 -20.21 23.06
CA LYS A 542 37.11 -20.60 23.96
C LYS A 542 36.87 -20.36 25.45
N ASN A 543 35.63 -20.45 25.93
CA ASN A 543 35.29 -20.28 27.34
C ASN A 543 35.35 -21.62 28.12
N TRP A 544 36.56 -21.99 28.53
CA TRP A 544 36.82 -23.23 29.27
C TRP A 544 36.09 -23.33 30.61
N THR A 545 35.90 -22.21 31.31
CA THR A 545 35.20 -22.18 32.60
C THR A 545 33.72 -22.55 32.46
N CYS A 546 33.11 -22.16 31.33
CA CYS A 546 31.75 -22.58 30.98
C CYS A 546 31.70 -24.07 30.66
N ALA A 547 32.60 -24.55 29.80
CA ALA A 547 32.68 -25.96 29.42
C ALA A 547 32.90 -26.89 30.63
N GLU A 548 33.78 -26.52 31.56
CA GLU A 548 34.08 -27.30 32.76
C GLU A 548 32.87 -27.42 33.70
N LYS A 549 31.99 -26.41 33.74
CA LYS A 549 30.74 -26.49 34.52
C LYS A 549 29.74 -27.47 33.92
N LEU A 550 29.75 -27.64 32.60
CA LEU A 550 28.85 -28.55 31.87
C LEU A 550 29.36 -30.01 31.88
N ARG A 551 30.67 -30.21 32.06
CA ARG A 551 31.33 -31.53 32.08
C ARG A 551 30.63 -32.57 32.96
N PRO A 552 30.30 -32.31 34.25
CA PRO A 552 29.71 -33.34 35.11
C PRO A 552 28.32 -33.78 34.63
N ASN A 553 27.55 -32.89 34.00
CA ASN A 553 26.25 -33.23 33.45
C ASN A 553 26.41 -34.06 32.16
N THR A 554 27.32 -33.63 31.28
CA THR A 554 27.68 -34.35 30.04
C THR A 554 28.09 -35.79 30.32
N GLU A 555 29.04 -35.99 31.22
CA GLU A 555 29.54 -37.33 31.57
C GLU A 555 28.45 -38.22 32.18
N ARG A 556 27.56 -37.65 33.01
CA ARG A 556 26.44 -38.41 33.58
C ARG A 556 25.46 -38.87 32.51
N VAL A 557 25.08 -38.01 31.58
CA VAL A 557 24.12 -38.36 30.52
C VAL A 557 24.70 -39.40 29.58
N LEU A 558 25.96 -39.23 29.15
CA LEU A 558 26.65 -40.20 28.30
C LEU A 558 26.81 -41.55 28.99
N ALA A 559 27.06 -41.57 30.30
CA ALA A 559 27.16 -42.81 31.06
C ALA A 559 25.86 -43.62 31.15
N LEU A 560 24.69 -42.97 31.10
CA LEU A 560 23.39 -43.65 31.15
C LEU A 560 23.12 -44.54 29.94
N LEU A 561 23.84 -44.36 28.83
CA LEU A 561 23.70 -45.22 27.64
C LEU A 561 24.27 -46.62 27.86
N VAL A 562 25.31 -46.78 28.65
CA VAL A 562 26.04 -48.05 28.74
C VAL A 562 25.19 -49.19 29.31
N PRO A 563 24.39 -48.98 30.38
CA PRO A 563 23.43 -49.98 30.85
C PRO A 563 22.41 -50.43 29.79
N THR A 564 22.13 -49.61 28.77
CA THR A 564 21.19 -49.98 27.70
C THR A 564 21.74 -51.03 26.77
N PHE A 565 23.06 -51.09 26.60
CA PHE A 565 23.70 -52.10 25.75
C PHE A 565 23.41 -53.51 26.27
N ALA A 566 23.30 -53.68 27.59
CA ALA A 566 22.89 -54.94 28.22
C ALA A 566 21.41 -55.32 27.99
N SER A 567 20.56 -54.34 27.66
CA SER A 567 19.13 -54.59 27.40
C SER A 567 18.82 -54.96 25.94
N ILE A 568 19.80 -54.85 25.05
CA ILE A 568 19.66 -55.15 23.62
C ILE A 568 20.05 -56.61 23.39
N SER A 569 19.11 -57.45 22.92
CA SER A 569 19.34 -58.89 22.76
C SER A 569 20.40 -59.22 21.71
N ASP A 570 20.47 -58.43 20.64
CA ASP A 570 21.33 -58.68 19.47
C ASP A 570 22.40 -57.57 19.33
N PHE A 571 23.08 -57.23 20.43
CA PHE A 571 24.08 -56.16 20.40
C PHE A 571 25.40 -56.63 19.77
N ASP A 572 25.93 -55.86 18.81
CA ASP A 572 27.08 -56.27 17.98
C ASP A 572 28.41 -56.42 18.73
N VAL A 573 28.51 -55.86 19.94
CA VAL A 573 29.69 -55.95 20.81
C VAL A 573 29.26 -56.46 22.20
N PRO A 574 28.94 -57.75 22.35
CA PRO A 574 28.35 -58.30 23.57
C PRO A 574 29.27 -58.18 24.79
N GLU A 575 30.58 -58.06 24.59
CA GLU A 575 31.56 -57.81 25.65
C GLU A 575 31.22 -56.53 26.43
N LEU A 576 30.90 -55.43 25.75
CA LEU A 576 30.54 -54.15 26.38
C LEU A 576 29.24 -54.26 27.17
N ALA A 577 28.29 -55.05 26.68
CA ALA A 577 27.02 -55.32 27.36
C ALA A 577 27.21 -56.14 28.64
N SER A 578 28.18 -57.06 28.67
CA SER A 578 28.42 -57.98 29.80
C SER A 578 29.11 -57.34 31.00
N ALA A 579 29.92 -56.29 30.80
CA ALA A 579 30.77 -55.70 31.83
C ALA A 579 30.68 -54.15 31.88
N PRO A 580 29.48 -53.57 32.12
CA PRO A 580 29.24 -52.13 32.02
C PRO A 580 30.12 -51.29 32.97
N SER A 581 30.53 -51.86 34.12
CA SER A 581 31.39 -51.19 35.11
C SER A 581 32.86 -51.03 34.66
N ARG A 582 33.30 -51.80 33.66
CA ARG A 582 34.67 -51.79 33.11
C ARG A 582 34.78 -50.97 31.82
N VAL A 583 33.67 -50.52 31.27
CA VAL A 583 33.64 -49.72 30.05
C VAL A 583 34.31 -48.37 30.31
N GLN A 584 35.12 -47.93 29.35
CA GLN A 584 35.68 -46.60 29.29
C GLN A 584 34.98 -45.81 28.18
N MET A 585 34.90 -44.51 28.35
CA MET A 585 34.34 -43.61 27.34
C MET A 585 35.25 -42.42 27.10
N GLN A 586 35.33 -42.02 25.84
CA GLN A 586 35.99 -40.83 25.36
C GLN A 586 34.96 -40.05 24.57
N TYR A 587 34.80 -38.76 24.86
CA TYR A 587 33.73 -37.98 24.25
C TYR A 587 34.22 -36.59 23.86
N VAL A 588 33.50 -36.00 22.90
CA VAL A 588 33.71 -34.65 22.40
C VAL A 588 32.36 -33.96 22.25
N SER A 589 32.31 -32.68 22.62
CA SER A 589 31.13 -31.82 22.58
C SER A 589 31.56 -30.43 22.13
N GLN A 590 30.84 -29.83 21.18
CA GLN A 590 31.25 -28.58 20.49
C GLN A 590 30.70 -27.29 21.13
N LEU A 591 29.69 -27.43 22.01
CA LEU A 591 29.08 -26.37 22.84
C LEU A 591 28.69 -25.11 22.05
N SER A 592 28.07 -25.30 20.88
CA SER A 592 27.71 -24.24 19.94
C SER A 592 26.24 -23.80 19.98
N GLY A 593 25.42 -24.29 20.93
CA GLY A 593 23.97 -24.02 20.97
C GLY A 593 23.12 -24.93 20.08
N SER A 594 23.74 -25.53 19.06
CA SER A 594 23.28 -26.72 18.34
C SER A 594 24.31 -27.84 18.55
N ASN A 595 24.47 -28.24 19.81
CA ASN A 595 25.57 -29.10 20.20
C ASN A 595 25.35 -30.55 19.72
N VAL A 596 26.34 -31.10 19.02
CA VAL A 596 26.37 -32.50 18.57
C VAL A 596 27.43 -33.25 19.37
N PRO A 597 27.09 -33.76 20.56
CA PRO A 597 28.02 -34.58 21.31
C PRO A 597 28.31 -35.86 20.53
N MET A 598 29.51 -36.41 20.73
CA MET A 598 29.93 -37.69 20.19
C MET A 598 30.74 -38.42 21.25
N VAL A 599 30.64 -39.75 21.25
CA VAL A 599 31.31 -40.59 22.24
C VAL A 599 31.74 -41.92 21.63
N GLN A 600 32.93 -42.37 22.00
CA GLN A 600 33.44 -43.71 21.77
C GLN A 600 33.48 -44.47 23.10
N TYR A 601 32.82 -45.62 23.16
CA TYR A 601 32.88 -46.58 24.26
C TYR A 601 33.74 -47.77 23.90
N TRP A 602 34.59 -48.22 24.81
CA TRP A 602 35.39 -49.44 24.60
C TRP A 602 35.68 -50.15 25.93
N LEU A 603 36.15 -51.39 25.82
CA LEU A 603 36.72 -52.13 26.94
C LEU A 603 38.25 -52.19 26.79
N PRO A 604 39.03 -52.02 27.87
CA PRO A 604 40.48 -52.16 27.81
C PRO A 604 40.88 -53.54 27.25
N GLY A 605 41.64 -53.54 26.15
CA GLY A 605 42.10 -54.75 25.47
C GLY A 605 41.15 -55.33 24.41
N SER A 606 39.98 -54.71 24.16
CA SER A 606 39.09 -55.10 23.06
C SER A 606 39.50 -54.42 21.76
N GLU A 607 39.35 -55.11 20.63
CA GLU A 607 39.58 -54.55 19.29
C GLU A 607 38.42 -53.68 18.79
N TRP A 608 37.26 -53.78 19.44
CA TRP A 608 36.02 -53.14 19.03
C TRP A 608 35.58 -52.05 20.01
N ALA A 609 35.01 -51.00 19.43
CA ALA A 609 34.40 -49.89 20.13
C ALA A 609 32.98 -49.66 19.61
N VAL A 610 32.21 -48.86 20.35
CA VAL A 610 30.88 -48.40 19.95
C VAL A 610 30.93 -46.89 19.92
N VAL A 611 30.65 -46.30 18.76
CA VAL A 611 30.57 -44.85 18.61
C VAL A 611 29.11 -44.43 18.56
N CYS A 612 28.75 -43.41 19.34
CA CYS A 612 27.42 -42.83 19.33
C CYS A 612 27.45 -41.35 18.95
N SER A 613 26.52 -40.96 18.08
CA SER A 613 26.20 -39.55 17.76
C SER A 613 24.77 -39.24 18.20
N PHE A 614 24.52 -37.98 18.53
CA PHE A 614 23.24 -37.55 19.11
C PHE A 614 22.57 -36.52 18.21
N LEU A 615 21.33 -36.77 17.81
CA LEU A 615 20.57 -35.86 16.96
C LEU A 615 19.11 -35.78 17.40
N LEU A 616 18.48 -34.64 17.11
CA LEU A 616 17.05 -34.45 17.29
C LEU A 616 16.32 -35.11 16.12
N VAL A 617 15.39 -36.02 16.42
CA VAL A 617 14.62 -36.77 15.42
C VAL A 617 13.16 -36.86 15.83
N SER A 618 12.31 -37.12 14.83
CA SER A 618 10.91 -37.45 15.01
C SER A 618 10.78 -38.97 14.98
N TYR A 619 10.37 -39.57 16.10
CA TYR A 619 10.11 -41.00 16.21
C TYR A 619 8.61 -41.28 16.29
N ARG A 620 8.09 -42.16 15.43
CA ARG A 620 6.69 -42.60 15.44
C ARG A 620 6.62 -44.12 15.54
N PRO A 621 6.26 -44.70 16.69
CA PRO A 621 5.99 -46.13 16.75
C PRO A 621 4.70 -46.44 15.99
N GLU A 622 4.62 -47.59 15.31
CA GLU A 622 3.46 -47.98 14.49
C GLU A 622 2.15 -48.03 15.31
N SER A 623 2.26 -48.27 16.62
CA SER A 623 1.14 -48.31 17.56
C SER A 623 0.59 -46.93 17.99
N GLU A 624 1.29 -45.82 17.72
CA GLU A 624 0.88 -44.48 18.18
C GLU A 624 0.74 -43.49 17.00
N PHE A 625 -0.27 -42.63 17.06
CA PHE A 625 -0.55 -41.66 15.99
C PHE A 625 0.34 -40.41 16.06
N LEU A 626 0.81 -40.05 17.25
CA LEU A 626 1.63 -38.86 17.49
C LEU A 626 3.11 -39.23 17.45
N ALA A 627 3.88 -38.46 16.69
CA ALA A 627 5.34 -38.58 16.69
C ALA A 627 5.93 -37.87 17.93
N ASP A 628 6.87 -38.53 18.60
CA ASP A 628 7.64 -37.94 19.70
C ASP A 628 8.90 -37.29 19.11
N ILE A 629 8.99 -35.96 19.20
CA ILE A 629 10.16 -35.17 18.78
C ILE A 629 11.11 -35.06 19.96
N LYS A 630 12.19 -35.86 19.94
CA LYS A 630 13.19 -35.90 21.03
C LYS A 630 14.59 -36.25 20.51
N PRO A 631 15.62 -35.82 21.26
CA PRO A 631 16.98 -36.25 20.99
C PRO A 631 17.15 -37.75 21.24
N VAL A 632 17.85 -38.42 20.31
CA VAL A 632 18.21 -39.84 20.39
C VAL A 632 19.71 -40.02 20.21
N ALA A 633 20.24 -41.07 20.83
CA ALA A 633 21.59 -41.56 20.58
C ALA A 633 21.54 -42.65 19.50
N MET A 634 22.41 -42.52 18.51
CA MET A 634 22.56 -43.48 17.41
C MET A 634 23.94 -44.11 17.53
N CYS A 635 23.99 -45.37 17.97
CA CYS A 635 25.21 -46.07 18.32
C CYS A 635 25.54 -47.16 17.30
N SER A 636 26.77 -47.21 16.80
CA SER A 636 27.22 -48.20 15.81
C SER A 636 28.55 -48.82 16.22
N LYS A 637 28.75 -50.09 15.86
CA LYS A 637 30.02 -50.79 16.06
C LYS A 637 31.11 -50.21 15.14
N ARG A 638 32.32 -50.06 15.68
CA ARG A 638 33.51 -49.62 14.94
C ARG A 638 34.76 -50.28 15.51
N GLN A 639 35.82 -50.37 14.72
CA GLN A 639 37.16 -50.72 15.24
C GLN A 639 37.63 -49.64 16.25
N TYR A 640 38.20 -50.07 17.37
CA TYR A 640 38.72 -49.16 18.39
C TYR A 640 39.86 -48.30 17.83
N ASP A 641 39.75 -46.98 18.00
CA ASP A 641 40.80 -46.02 17.66
C ASP A 641 41.28 -45.32 18.95
N PRO A 642 42.55 -45.50 19.37
CA PRO A 642 43.08 -44.83 20.57
C PRO A 642 43.27 -43.32 20.36
N ASP A 643 43.39 -42.87 19.11
CA ASP A 643 43.51 -41.45 18.74
C ASP A 643 42.17 -40.89 18.25
N TRP A 644 41.05 -41.49 18.67
CA TRP A 644 39.71 -41.05 18.32
C TRP A 644 39.46 -39.61 18.81
N ILE A 645 38.82 -38.80 17.97
CA ILE A 645 38.41 -37.44 18.34
C ILE A 645 36.90 -37.31 18.21
N CYS A 646 36.37 -37.40 16.99
CA CYS A 646 34.96 -37.13 16.72
C CYS A 646 34.41 -38.02 15.60
N GLU A 647 35.14 -39.05 15.20
CA GLU A 647 34.82 -39.81 14.01
C GLU A 647 33.66 -40.77 14.29
N ASN A 648 32.62 -40.76 13.46
CA ASN A 648 31.51 -41.73 13.53
C ASN A 648 31.21 -42.40 12.17
N ASP A 649 32.13 -42.27 11.20
CA ASP A 649 32.04 -42.93 9.91
C ASP A 649 32.15 -44.46 10.06
N VAL A 650 31.15 -45.17 9.55
CA VAL A 650 31.01 -46.65 9.62
C VAL A 650 30.39 -47.15 8.32
N ALA A 651 30.62 -48.42 7.98
CA ALA A 651 30.06 -49.01 6.76
C ALA A 651 28.52 -49.04 6.77
N LEU A 652 27.90 -48.95 5.58
CA LEU A 652 26.46 -48.78 5.42
C LEU A 652 25.64 -49.97 5.92
N ASP A 653 26.22 -51.17 5.94
CA ASP A 653 25.60 -52.42 6.38
C ASP A 653 25.68 -52.63 7.91
N VAL A 654 26.43 -51.81 8.63
CA VAL A 654 26.57 -51.89 10.09
C VAL A 654 25.23 -51.56 10.76
N ALA A 655 24.87 -52.35 11.78
CA ALA A 655 23.68 -52.07 12.56
C ALA A 655 23.90 -50.84 13.46
N THR A 656 22.94 -49.91 13.40
CA THR A 656 22.87 -48.73 14.25
C THR A 656 21.70 -48.87 15.21
N PHE A 657 22.01 -48.81 16.50
CA PHE A 657 21.07 -48.93 17.61
C PHE A 657 20.60 -47.54 18.04
N VAL A 658 19.29 -47.34 18.16
CA VAL A 658 18.66 -46.06 18.49
C VAL A 658 18.12 -46.11 19.92
N THR A 659 18.61 -45.21 20.77
CA THR A 659 18.27 -45.17 22.19
C THR A 659 17.94 -43.75 22.63
N LYS A 660 16.89 -43.59 23.43
CA LYS A 660 16.52 -42.33 24.08
C LYS A 660 16.97 -42.31 25.54
N VAL A 661 17.38 -41.13 26.02
CA VAL A 661 17.65 -40.86 27.44
C VAL A 661 16.77 -39.71 27.91
N GLN A 662 15.86 -39.97 28.85
CA GLN A 662 14.95 -38.97 29.41
C GLN A 662 14.80 -39.16 30.92
N ALA A 663 15.08 -38.09 31.68
CA ALA A 663 14.93 -38.04 33.12
C ALA A 663 15.65 -39.19 33.84
N GLY A 664 16.90 -39.46 33.45
CA GLY A 664 17.69 -40.55 34.02
C GLY A 664 17.28 -41.96 33.59
N LYS A 665 16.23 -42.11 32.79
CA LYS A 665 15.78 -43.39 32.24
C LYS A 665 16.16 -43.50 30.78
N THR A 666 16.46 -44.71 30.37
CA THR A 666 16.80 -45.02 28.99
C THR A 666 15.73 -45.91 28.36
N ALA A 667 15.47 -45.69 27.07
CA ALA A 667 14.50 -46.44 26.30
C ALA A 667 15.10 -46.81 24.95
N TYR A 668 15.09 -48.11 24.63
CA TYR A 668 15.57 -48.62 23.36
C TYR A 668 14.46 -48.54 22.29
N TYR A 669 14.73 -47.80 21.21
CA TYR A 669 13.79 -47.57 20.11
C TYR A 669 13.96 -48.55 18.95
N GLY A 670 15.02 -49.35 18.94
CA GLY A 670 15.25 -50.40 17.95
C GLY A 670 16.58 -50.26 17.24
N LYS A 671 16.79 -51.13 16.25
CA LYS A 671 17.95 -51.15 15.36
C LYS A 671 17.51 -50.94 13.91
N THR A 672 18.38 -50.30 13.14
CA THR A 672 18.32 -50.21 11.67
C THR A 672 19.74 -50.31 11.10
N THR A 673 19.90 -50.37 9.78
CA THR A 673 21.22 -50.33 9.13
C THR A 673 21.68 -48.88 8.97
N ARG A 674 23.00 -48.64 8.99
CA ARG A 674 23.56 -47.29 8.81
C ARG A 674 23.11 -46.65 7.50
N GLY A 675 22.95 -47.42 6.43
CA GLY A 675 22.49 -46.95 5.12
C GLY A 675 21.05 -46.43 5.11
N GLU A 676 20.21 -46.75 6.10
CA GLU A 676 18.90 -46.09 6.25
C GLU A 676 19.00 -44.70 6.87
N LEU A 677 20.10 -44.40 7.58
CA LEU A 677 20.30 -43.17 8.33
C LEU A 677 21.25 -42.18 7.65
N TYR A 678 22.15 -42.66 6.78
CA TYR A 678 23.26 -41.91 6.21
C TYR A 678 23.25 -41.97 4.67
N ASN A 679 23.49 -40.83 4.00
CA ASN A 679 23.33 -40.63 2.55
C ASN A 679 21.95 -41.05 2.03
N ASN A 680 20.89 -40.71 2.77
CA ASN A 680 19.51 -41.04 2.43
C ASN A 680 18.54 -39.94 2.94
N PRO A 681 18.66 -38.70 2.43
CA PRO A 681 17.92 -37.56 2.97
C PRO A 681 16.43 -37.67 2.72
N GLY A 682 15.64 -37.31 3.74
CA GLY A 682 14.18 -37.38 3.70
C GLY A 682 13.58 -38.78 3.73
N HIS A 683 14.42 -39.82 3.81
CA HIS A 683 13.97 -41.19 4.04
C HIS A 683 13.44 -41.36 5.47
N MET A 684 12.37 -42.15 5.62
CA MET A 684 11.88 -42.59 6.92
C MET A 684 12.53 -43.94 7.22
N ALA A 685 13.53 -43.94 8.10
CA ALA A 685 14.22 -45.16 8.49
C ALA A 685 13.32 -46.02 9.39
N LYS A 686 13.29 -47.32 9.14
CA LYS A 686 12.47 -48.26 9.92
C LYS A 686 13.33 -48.88 11.00
N VAL A 687 13.00 -48.62 12.25
CA VAL A 687 13.65 -49.25 13.40
C VAL A 687 12.86 -50.47 13.86
N THR A 688 13.58 -51.56 14.10
CA THR A 688 13.00 -52.86 14.48
C THR A 688 13.57 -53.36 15.82
N GLY A 689 12.86 -54.27 16.47
CA GLY A 689 13.31 -54.86 17.75
C GLY A 689 13.08 -53.99 18.99
N SER A 690 12.27 -52.93 18.89
CA SER A 690 11.78 -52.22 20.09
C SER A 690 10.71 -53.04 20.82
N ILE A 691 10.56 -52.79 22.11
CA ILE A 691 9.43 -53.28 22.93
C ILE A 691 8.08 -52.79 22.36
N LYS A 692 8.06 -51.64 21.68
CA LYS A 692 6.87 -51.05 21.06
C LYS A 692 6.60 -51.54 19.62
N GLY A 693 7.37 -52.50 19.11
CA GLY A 693 7.24 -52.99 17.72
C GLY A 693 8.12 -52.23 16.72
N ILE A 694 7.64 -52.11 15.48
CA ILE A 694 8.30 -51.36 14.42
C ILE A 694 8.00 -49.86 14.63
N GLY A 695 9.00 -49.02 14.41
CA GLY A 695 8.82 -47.57 14.43
C GLY A 695 9.49 -46.89 13.26
N ASP A 696 8.99 -45.72 12.91
CA ASP A 696 9.55 -44.87 11.86
C ASP A 696 10.38 -43.76 12.51
N LEU A 697 11.59 -43.55 11.98
CA LEU A 697 12.52 -42.51 12.38
C LEU A 697 12.67 -41.52 11.23
N GLN A 698 12.41 -40.24 11.50
CA GLN A 698 12.50 -39.18 10.51
C GLN A 698 13.34 -38.01 11.05
N VAL A 699 14.16 -37.42 10.17
CA VAL A 699 14.86 -36.18 10.48
C VAL A 699 13.88 -35.03 10.63
N ILE A 700 14.17 -34.08 11.52
CA ILE A 700 13.44 -32.82 11.57
C ILE A 700 14.07 -31.90 10.54
N PRO A 701 13.30 -31.32 9.59
CA PRO A 701 13.85 -30.38 8.63
C PRO A 701 14.53 -29.22 9.37
N SER A 702 15.79 -28.93 9.04
CA SER A 702 16.40 -27.68 9.47
C SER A 702 15.76 -26.54 8.68
N VAL A 703 15.53 -25.42 9.37
CA VAL A 703 14.89 -24.25 8.78
C VAL A 703 15.83 -23.08 9.04
N GLU A 704 16.57 -22.68 8.01
CA GLU A 704 17.51 -21.58 8.11
C GLU A 704 16.84 -20.29 7.62
N GLU A 705 16.96 -19.25 8.41
CA GLU A 705 16.36 -17.96 8.13
C GLU A 705 17.42 -16.96 7.68
N PHE A 706 17.17 -16.25 6.58
CA PHE A 706 18.03 -15.18 6.11
C PHE A 706 17.31 -13.83 6.15
N ASN A 707 17.96 -12.86 6.80
CA ASN A 707 17.52 -11.46 6.89
C ASN A 707 16.07 -11.32 7.38
N ASP A 708 15.77 -11.83 8.58
CA ASP A 708 14.50 -11.67 9.28
C ASP A 708 13.30 -12.30 8.52
N GLY A 709 13.51 -13.50 7.97
CA GLY A 709 12.48 -14.29 7.28
C GLY A 709 12.23 -13.89 5.82
N VAL A 710 13.07 -13.03 5.23
CA VAL A 710 12.97 -12.64 3.82
C VAL A 710 13.19 -13.85 2.90
N LEU A 711 14.15 -14.70 3.25
CA LEU A 711 14.42 -15.96 2.59
C LEU A 711 14.53 -17.04 3.66
N VAL A 712 13.83 -18.15 3.46
CA VAL A 712 13.85 -19.30 4.36
C VAL A 712 14.31 -20.51 3.58
N LEU A 713 15.44 -21.06 3.98
CA LEU A 713 15.96 -22.34 3.48
C LEU A 713 15.38 -23.44 4.36
N ARG A 714 14.91 -24.51 3.75
CA ARG A 714 14.49 -25.72 4.42
C ARG A 714 15.36 -26.85 3.90
N ALA A 715 16.10 -27.49 4.79
CA ALA A 715 16.94 -28.63 4.42
C ALA A 715 16.52 -29.86 5.20
N ILE A 716 16.25 -30.94 4.47
CA ILE A 716 15.97 -32.25 5.03
C ILE A 716 17.24 -33.07 4.84
N TRP A 717 18.11 -33.01 5.84
CA TRP A 717 19.39 -33.71 5.86
C TRP A 717 19.24 -35.21 6.16
N ASP A 718 20.36 -35.93 6.10
CA ASP A 718 20.48 -37.28 6.64
C ASP A 718 20.10 -37.34 8.13
N ILE A 719 19.56 -38.49 8.56
CA ILE A 719 19.26 -38.73 9.98
C ILE A 719 20.55 -38.81 10.80
N ALA A 720 21.61 -39.37 10.24
CA ALA A 720 22.91 -39.52 10.90
C ALA A 720 24.07 -39.17 9.95
N MET A 721 24.51 -37.92 10.00
CA MET A 721 25.70 -37.47 9.28
C MET A 721 26.98 -38.15 9.79
N ALA A 722 27.99 -38.23 8.93
CA ALA A 722 29.33 -38.70 9.27
C ALA A 722 30.22 -37.50 9.62
N TYR A 723 31.06 -37.64 10.64
CA TYR A 723 31.99 -36.62 11.13
C TYR A 723 33.42 -37.12 11.05
N LYS A 724 34.35 -36.20 10.81
CA LYS A 724 35.79 -36.47 10.76
C LYS A 724 36.59 -35.31 11.33
N CYS A 725 37.41 -35.59 12.34
CA CYS A 725 38.32 -34.64 12.98
C CYS A 725 39.80 -35.05 12.87
N LYS A 726 40.10 -36.34 12.80
CA LYS A 726 41.45 -36.89 12.79
C LYS A 726 42.18 -36.44 11.53
N GLY A 727 43.22 -35.63 11.73
CA GLY A 727 44.03 -35.04 10.67
C GLY A 727 43.42 -33.82 9.98
N THR A 728 42.22 -33.40 10.33
CA THR A 728 41.56 -32.21 9.76
C THR A 728 41.32 -31.11 10.79
N PHE A 729 41.03 -31.47 12.04
CA PHE A 729 40.69 -30.52 13.10
C PHE A 729 41.94 -29.80 13.63
N ASN A 730 41.89 -28.47 13.64
CA ASN A 730 42.93 -27.61 14.19
C ASN A 730 42.47 -27.02 15.53
N PHE A 731 43.14 -27.43 16.61
CA PHE A 731 42.85 -27.02 17.98
C PHE A 731 43.14 -25.53 18.26
N ASP A 732 44.02 -24.88 17.49
CA ASP A 732 44.31 -23.45 17.66
C ASP A 732 43.17 -22.60 17.09
N THR A 733 42.62 -23.02 15.95
CA THR A 733 41.57 -22.28 15.23
C THR A 733 40.15 -22.74 15.56
N TYR A 734 39.97 -23.92 16.16
CA TYR A 734 38.67 -24.57 16.39
C TYR A 734 37.87 -24.75 15.11
N ARG A 735 38.56 -25.22 14.06
CA ARG A 735 38.00 -25.45 12.72
C ARG A 735 38.50 -26.79 12.17
N GLY A 736 37.89 -27.31 11.12
CA GLY A 736 38.26 -28.58 10.50
C GLY A 736 37.56 -29.82 11.08
N MET A 737 36.48 -29.63 11.85
CA MET A 737 35.54 -30.71 12.17
C MET A 737 34.62 -30.84 10.98
N ARG A 738 34.96 -31.77 10.08
CA ARG A 738 34.27 -31.92 8.80
C ARG A 738 33.05 -32.80 8.98
N VAL A 739 31.98 -32.46 8.29
CA VAL A 739 30.79 -33.27 8.16
C VAL A 739 30.65 -33.78 6.73
N GLN A 740 30.13 -35.00 6.59
CA GLN A 740 29.70 -35.56 5.32
C GLN A 740 28.25 -36.00 5.46
N GLY A 741 27.44 -35.67 4.45
CA GLY A 741 26.04 -36.07 4.38
C GLY A 741 25.37 -35.53 3.13
N GLN A 742 24.13 -35.96 2.94
CA GLN A 742 23.26 -35.46 1.88
C GLN A 742 22.03 -34.78 2.48
N GLY A 743 21.50 -33.81 1.77
CA GLY A 743 20.30 -33.08 2.16
C GLY A 743 19.47 -32.72 0.95
N LYS A 744 18.15 -32.88 1.08
CA LYS A 744 17.21 -32.30 0.12
C LYS A 744 16.90 -30.88 0.56
N VAL A 745 17.37 -29.91 -0.21
CA VAL A 745 17.31 -28.49 0.16
C VAL A 745 16.30 -27.77 -0.71
N SER A 746 15.42 -27.01 -0.10
CA SER A 746 14.49 -26.11 -0.77
C SER A 746 14.58 -24.72 -0.15
N PHE A 747 14.22 -23.68 -0.91
CA PHE A 747 14.07 -22.34 -0.33
C PHE A 747 12.74 -21.71 -0.70
N THR A 748 12.30 -20.79 0.15
CA THR A 748 11.14 -19.94 -0.09
C THR A 748 11.56 -18.49 0.06
N TRP A 749 11.09 -17.64 -0.86
CA TRP A 749 11.36 -16.20 -0.85
C TRP A 749 10.07 -15.41 -0.70
N SER A 750 10.06 -14.48 0.25
CA SER A 750 8.87 -13.71 0.65
C SER A 750 9.04 -12.20 0.38
N PRO A 751 8.84 -11.73 -0.86
CA PRO A 751 8.82 -10.31 -1.19
C PRO A 751 7.52 -9.62 -0.75
N ASP A 752 7.57 -8.28 -0.62
CA ASP A 752 6.36 -7.47 -0.45
C ASP A 752 5.70 -7.21 -1.82
N VAL A 753 4.47 -7.68 -1.96
CA VAL A 753 3.75 -8.09 -3.19
C VAL A 753 3.43 -6.98 -4.24
N LEU A 754 4.08 -5.81 -4.24
CA LEU A 754 3.63 -4.68 -5.10
C LEU A 754 4.41 -4.46 -6.42
N LEU A 755 5.25 -5.39 -6.85
CA LEU A 755 6.19 -5.10 -7.92
C LEU A 755 5.64 -5.37 -9.34
N VAL A 756 4.87 -6.45 -9.54
CA VAL A 756 4.36 -6.84 -10.87
C VAL A 756 3.42 -5.77 -11.43
N THR A 757 2.38 -5.39 -10.70
CA THR A 757 1.39 -4.42 -11.16
C THR A 757 2.04 -3.08 -11.53
N ASN A 758 2.99 -2.63 -10.72
CA ASN A 758 3.72 -1.38 -10.97
C ASN A 758 4.62 -1.48 -12.22
N SER A 759 5.27 -2.62 -12.43
CA SER A 759 6.09 -2.86 -13.63
C SER A 759 5.25 -2.89 -14.91
N VAL A 760 4.07 -3.51 -14.89
CA VAL A 760 3.17 -3.63 -16.05
C VAL A 760 2.55 -2.28 -16.44
N VAL A 761 2.15 -1.48 -15.45
CA VAL A 761 1.63 -0.13 -15.73
C VAL A 761 2.73 0.78 -16.26
N LEU A 762 3.94 0.73 -15.67
CA LEU A 762 5.09 1.49 -16.19
C LEU A 762 5.42 1.06 -17.63
N TRP A 763 5.44 -0.25 -17.90
CA TRP A 763 5.65 -0.80 -19.23
C TRP A 763 4.59 -0.30 -20.22
N SER A 764 3.31 -0.35 -19.85
CA SER A 764 2.20 0.10 -20.70
C SER A 764 2.32 1.59 -21.05
N MET A 765 2.67 2.43 -20.07
CA MET A 765 2.87 3.86 -20.29
C MET A 765 4.08 4.17 -21.19
N VAL A 766 5.20 3.47 -20.99
CA VAL A 766 6.40 3.62 -21.83
C VAL A 766 6.14 3.13 -23.25
N MET A 767 5.49 1.97 -23.41
CA MET A 767 5.14 1.41 -24.71
C MET A 767 4.16 2.30 -25.47
N TYR A 768 3.13 2.82 -24.80
CA TYR A 768 2.22 3.80 -25.38
C TYR A 768 2.98 5.04 -25.88
N SER A 769 3.87 5.59 -25.05
CA SER A 769 4.68 6.76 -25.40
C SER A 769 5.64 6.47 -26.56
N ALA A 770 6.22 5.27 -26.60
CA ALA A 770 7.12 4.85 -27.67
C ALA A 770 6.38 4.58 -28.98
N LEU A 771 5.20 3.98 -28.93
CA LEU A 771 4.33 3.80 -30.09
C LEU A 771 3.88 5.16 -30.63
N ALA A 772 3.50 6.09 -29.76
CA ALA A 772 3.14 7.45 -30.15
C ALA A 772 4.32 8.18 -30.81
N GLN A 773 5.55 8.02 -30.29
CA GLN A 773 6.77 8.54 -30.91
C GLN A 773 6.97 7.93 -32.31
N LEU A 774 6.82 6.61 -32.44
CA LEU A 774 7.04 5.89 -33.69
C LEU A 774 6.04 6.30 -34.78
N LEU A 775 4.75 6.37 -34.42
CA LEU A 775 3.67 6.64 -35.37
C LEU A 775 3.57 8.12 -35.76
N TYR A 776 3.68 9.03 -34.79
CA TYR A 776 3.39 10.44 -35.02
C TYR A 776 4.64 11.33 -35.10
N LEU A 777 5.76 10.91 -34.50
CA LEU A 777 6.96 11.73 -34.35
C LEU A 777 8.27 10.99 -34.73
N PRO A 778 8.33 10.21 -35.84
CA PRO A 778 9.48 9.36 -36.14
C PRO A 778 10.78 10.14 -36.38
N ARG A 779 10.69 11.39 -36.85
CA ARG A 779 11.82 12.30 -37.09
C ARG A 779 12.08 13.30 -35.96
N SER A 780 11.37 13.17 -34.84
CA SER A 780 11.55 14.10 -33.72
C SER A 780 12.87 13.82 -33.01
N HIS A 781 13.64 14.88 -32.78
CA HIS A 781 14.85 14.87 -31.96
C HIS A 781 14.56 14.68 -30.47
N VAL A 782 13.28 14.85 -30.08
CA VAL A 782 12.79 14.79 -28.71
C VAL A 782 12.13 13.43 -28.47
N CYS A 783 12.57 12.75 -27.42
CA CYS A 783 11.97 11.53 -26.90
C CYS A 783 10.73 11.87 -26.06
N VAL A 784 9.57 11.40 -26.48
CA VAL A 784 8.29 11.62 -25.78
C VAL A 784 8.27 10.95 -24.40
N VAL A 785 8.94 9.82 -24.21
CA VAL A 785 8.89 9.03 -22.95
C VAL A 785 9.27 9.86 -21.71
N PRO A 786 10.50 10.41 -21.56
CA PRO A 786 10.87 11.21 -20.38
C PRO A 786 10.08 12.51 -20.26
N VAL A 787 9.62 13.09 -21.39
CA VAL A 787 8.80 14.31 -21.40
C VAL A 787 7.38 14.04 -20.88
N PHE A 788 6.80 12.90 -21.25
CA PHE A 788 5.51 12.45 -20.77
C PHE A 788 5.60 12.02 -19.30
N MET A 789 6.58 11.19 -18.96
CA MET A 789 6.79 10.68 -17.60
C MET A 789 7.09 11.79 -16.60
N SER A 790 7.89 12.80 -16.98
CA SER A 790 8.17 13.97 -16.12
C SER A 790 6.92 14.80 -15.85
N LYS A 791 5.82 14.55 -16.57
CA LYS A 791 4.56 15.17 -16.31
C LYS A 791 3.69 14.45 -15.28
N THR A 792 4.00 13.20 -14.97
CA THR A 792 3.22 12.32 -14.09
C THR A 792 3.94 12.07 -12.75
N PHE A 793 3.18 11.84 -11.68
CA PHE A 793 3.75 11.41 -10.38
C PHE A 793 4.08 9.90 -10.34
N TYR A 794 3.58 9.15 -11.31
CA TYR A 794 3.66 7.69 -11.33
C TYR A 794 5.10 7.17 -11.26
N GLY A 795 6.02 7.79 -12.03
CA GLY A 795 7.43 7.39 -12.02
C GLY A 795 8.11 7.52 -10.65
N ILE A 796 7.77 8.56 -9.87
CA ILE A 796 8.32 8.76 -8.52
C ILE A 796 7.81 7.67 -7.58
N ILE A 797 6.53 7.31 -7.68
CA ILE A 797 5.91 6.26 -6.87
C ILE A 797 6.56 4.90 -7.17
N VAL A 798 6.73 4.55 -8.46
CA VAL A 798 7.38 3.29 -8.87
C VAL A 798 8.82 3.23 -8.39
N LEU A 799 9.57 4.34 -8.49
CA LEU A 799 10.93 4.42 -7.96
C LEU A 799 10.95 4.18 -6.45
N ALA A 800 10.06 4.83 -5.68
CA ALA A 800 10.00 4.66 -4.23
C ALA A 800 9.73 3.20 -3.82
N PHE A 801 8.78 2.51 -4.50
CA PHE A 801 8.52 1.09 -4.24
C PHE A 801 9.70 0.20 -4.62
N ALA A 802 10.39 0.49 -5.72
CA ALA A 802 11.58 -0.26 -6.13
C ALA A 802 12.72 -0.12 -5.11
N LEU A 803 12.94 1.08 -4.58
CA LEU A 803 13.95 1.32 -3.56
C LEU A 803 13.59 0.67 -2.23
N TYR A 804 12.31 0.71 -1.84
CA TYR A 804 11.82 0.07 -0.62
C TYR A 804 12.06 -1.44 -0.64
N ASN A 805 11.76 -2.10 -1.77
CA ASN A 805 11.92 -3.55 -1.88
C ASN A 805 13.35 -4.00 -2.23
N ASN A 806 14.30 -3.06 -2.44
CA ASN A 806 15.65 -3.37 -2.88
C ASN A 806 16.37 -4.35 -1.92
N ASN A 807 16.22 -4.14 -0.61
CA ASN A 807 16.84 -5.02 0.39
C ASN A 807 16.45 -6.50 0.17
N LYS A 808 15.16 -6.79 -0.07
CA LYS A 808 14.68 -8.17 -0.27
C LYS A 808 15.20 -8.81 -1.55
N VAL A 809 15.36 -8.00 -2.60
CA VAL A 809 15.92 -8.43 -3.89
C VAL A 809 17.41 -8.68 -3.78
N GLN A 810 18.14 -7.83 -3.03
CA GLN A 810 19.56 -8.02 -2.73
C GLN A 810 19.81 -9.28 -1.91
N VAL A 811 18.95 -9.61 -0.94
CA VAL A 811 19.05 -10.86 -0.17
C VAL A 811 18.95 -12.07 -1.09
N LEU A 812 17.94 -12.12 -1.97
CA LEU A 812 17.80 -13.20 -2.94
C LEU A 812 19.01 -13.27 -3.89
N THR A 813 19.43 -12.14 -4.43
CA THR A 813 20.58 -12.06 -5.36
C THR A 813 21.87 -12.54 -4.69
N THR A 814 22.07 -12.16 -3.42
CA THR A 814 23.24 -12.58 -2.63
C THR A 814 23.20 -14.06 -2.35
N PHE A 815 22.05 -14.59 -1.93
CA PHE A 815 21.85 -16.03 -1.72
C PHE A 815 22.18 -16.83 -3.00
N LEU A 816 21.57 -16.49 -4.13
CA LEU A 816 21.82 -17.17 -5.41
C LEU A 816 23.24 -16.97 -5.98
N SER A 817 24.00 -15.99 -5.48
CA SER A 817 25.39 -15.76 -5.89
C SER A 817 26.39 -16.52 -5.04
N LEU A 818 26.06 -16.80 -3.78
CA LEU A 818 26.92 -17.51 -2.84
C LEU A 818 26.65 -19.02 -2.83
N TYR A 819 25.41 -19.44 -3.09
CA TYR A 819 25.02 -20.84 -3.19
C TYR A 819 25.04 -21.30 -4.65
N GLU A 820 26.09 -22.02 -5.03
CA GLU A 820 26.16 -22.71 -6.32
C GLU A 820 25.33 -23.99 -6.25
N VAL A 821 24.20 -24.01 -6.96
CA VAL A 821 23.29 -25.16 -7.01
C VAL A 821 23.38 -25.78 -8.40
N SER A 822 23.74 -27.06 -8.47
CA SER A 822 23.95 -27.76 -9.74
C SER A 822 22.65 -28.13 -10.46
N GLN A 823 21.56 -28.35 -9.72
CA GLN A 823 20.28 -28.83 -10.27
C GLN A 823 19.30 -27.71 -10.65
N PHE A 824 19.47 -26.51 -10.10
CA PHE A 824 18.61 -25.36 -10.38
C PHE A 824 19.40 -24.29 -11.15
N ASN A 825 18.89 -23.87 -12.30
CA ASN A 825 19.53 -22.78 -13.06
C ASN A 825 19.32 -21.45 -12.32
N THR A 826 20.26 -21.10 -11.42
CA THR A 826 20.22 -19.90 -10.59
C THR A 826 20.48 -18.62 -11.39
N GLU A 827 21.18 -18.71 -12.52
CA GLU A 827 21.69 -17.55 -13.26
C GLU A 827 20.62 -16.54 -13.72
N PRO A 828 19.49 -16.95 -14.37
CA PRO A 828 18.47 -15.99 -14.78
C PRO A 828 17.82 -15.26 -13.60
N TYR A 829 17.62 -15.95 -12.47
CA TYR A 829 16.99 -15.39 -11.29
C TYR A 829 17.96 -14.48 -10.50
N ARG A 830 19.23 -14.86 -10.44
CA ARG A 830 20.33 -14.06 -9.88
C ARG A 830 20.40 -12.70 -10.56
N LEU A 831 20.28 -12.63 -11.89
CA LEU A 831 20.40 -11.38 -12.64
C LEU A 831 19.08 -10.58 -12.72
N SER A 832 17.93 -11.22 -12.50
CA SER A 832 16.63 -10.57 -12.64
C SER A 832 16.44 -9.41 -11.65
N GLY A 833 16.87 -9.57 -10.39
CA GLY A 833 16.83 -8.50 -9.38
C GLY A 833 17.62 -7.24 -9.78
N PRO A 834 18.92 -7.37 -10.08
CA PRO A 834 19.75 -6.28 -10.59
C PRO A 834 19.22 -5.63 -11.87
N ILE A 835 18.77 -6.41 -12.86
CA ILE A 835 18.22 -5.89 -14.13
C ILE A 835 16.97 -5.05 -13.87
N MET A 836 16.10 -5.52 -12.99
CA MET A 836 14.86 -4.83 -12.61
C MET A 836 15.14 -3.44 -12.02
N ILE A 837 16.04 -3.36 -11.04
CA ILE A 837 16.39 -2.09 -10.37
C ILE A 837 17.11 -1.15 -11.35
N ALA A 838 18.09 -1.67 -12.08
CA ALA A 838 18.82 -0.89 -13.07
C ALA A 838 17.89 -0.30 -14.15
N SER A 839 16.92 -1.08 -14.62
CA SER A 839 15.93 -0.63 -15.62
C SER A 839 15.03 0.49 -15.10
N ILE A 840 14.54 0.40 -13.86
CA ILE A 840 13.73 1.45 -13.23
C ILE A 840 14.54 2.74 -13.11
N VAL A 841 15.76 2.65 -12.58
CA VAL A 841 16.65 3.80 -12.42
C VAL A 841 16.95 4.42 -13.78
N ALA A 842 17.21 3.63 -14.81
CA ALA A 842 17.50 4.12 -16.16
C ALA A 842 16.34 4.94 -16.76
N ILE A 843 15.10 4.42 -16.70
CA ILE A 843 13.89 5.13 -17.18
C ILE A 843 13.68 6.43 -16.40
N MET A 844 13.89 6.38 -15.08
CA MET A 844 13.68 7.52 -14.19
C MET A 844 14.77 8.59 -14.29
N SER A 845 15.98 8.24 -14.71
CA SER A 845 17.09 9.18 -14.84
C SER A 845 16.82 10.27 -15.87
N GLY A 846 16.39 9.88 -17.08
CA GLY A 846 16.01 10.83 -18.12
C GLY A 846 14.80 11.69 -17.70
N THR A 847 13.86 11.09 -16.97
CA THR A 847 12.68 11.77 -16.41
C THR A 847 13.07 12.83 -15.37
N ALA A 848 14.00 12.51 -14.47
CA ALA A 848 14.48 13.41 -13.42
C ALA A 848 15.27 14.59 -13.99
N VAL A 849 16.17 14.35 -14.96
CA VAL A 849 16.86 15.41 -15.67
C VAL A 849 15.85 16.31 -16.38
N GLN A 850 14.87 15.74 -17.09
CA GLN A 850 13.84 16.52 -17.78
C GLN A 850 12.98 17.35 -16.82
N LEU A 851 12.68 16.83 -15.62
CA LEU A 851 11.94 17.56 -14.58
C LEU A 851 12.69 18.81 -14.09
N ALA A 852 14.03 18.76 -14.03
CA ALA A 852 14.86 19.89 -13.60
C ALA A 852 14.92 21.06 -14.60
N PHE A 853 14.59 20.82 -15.87
CA PHE A 853 14.62 21.83 -16.94
C PHE A 853 13.24 22.20 -17.51
N ASN A 854 12.18 21.51 -17.11
CA ASN A 854 10.80 21.82 -17.49
C ASN A 854 10.35 23.10 -16.74
N PRO A 855 9.83 24.15 -17.41
CA PRO A 855 9.36 24.26 -18.80
C PRO A 855 10.30 25.00 -19.77
N HIS A 856 11.53 25.33 -19.36
CA HIS A 856 12.43 26.20 -20.11
C HIS A 856 13.06 25.58 -21.35
N LEU A 857 13.37 24.29 -21.31
CA LEU A 857 14.05 23.62 -22.41
C LEU A 857 13.64 22.15 -22.50
N VAL A 858 13.40 21.68 -23.72
CA VAL A 858 13.38 20.24 -23.98
C VAL A 858 14.82 19.79 -24.07
N THR A 859 15.25 18.96 -23.12
CA THR A 859 16.64 18.49 -23.07
C THR A 859 16.95 17.66 -24.30
N PRO A 860 18.12 17.82 -24.95
CA PRO A 860 18.50 16.99 -26.09
C PRO A 860 18.44 15.50 -25.72
N SER A 861 17.71 14.71 -26.50
CA SER A 861 17.39 13.32 -26.12
C SER A 861 18.62 12.43 -26.02
N TYR A 862 19.66 12.69 -26.81
CA TYR A 862 20.92 11.93 -26.72
C TYR A 862 21.59 12.05 -25.35
N ILE A 863 21.51 13.22 -24.68
CA ILE A 863 22.06 13.41 -23.33
C ILE A 863 21.27 12.57 -22.33
N LEU A 864 19.93 12.59 -22.43
CA LEU A 864 19.06 11.78 -21.58
C LEU A 864 19.36 10.29 -21.77
N THR A 865 19.55 9.84 -23.01
CA THR A 865 19.92 8.45 -23.33
C THR A 865 21.25 8.05 -22.69
N ILE A 866 22.30 8.88 -22.83
CA ILE A 866 23.62 8.59 -22.26
C ILE A 866 23.53 8.47 -20.73
N VAL A 867 22.83 9.39 -20.07
CA VAL A 867 22.64 9.38 -18.61
C VAL A 867 21.87 8.14 -18.16
N SER A 868 20.79 7.78 -18.87
CA SER A 868 20.01 6.58 -18.60
C SER A 868 20.83 5.29 -18.76
N VAL A 869 21.63 5.17 -19.82
CA VAL A 869 22.50 4.00 -20.06
C VAL A 869 23.62 3.92 -19.01
N ALA A 870 24.26 5.04 -18.69
CA ALA A 870 25.31 5.07 -17.66
C ALA A 870 24.77 4.63 -16.30
N ASN A 871 23.59 5.12 -15.92
CA ASN A 871 22.92 4.72 -14.68
C ASN A 871 22.49 3.25 -14.69
N PHE A 872 21.99 2.74 -15.82
CA PHE A 872 21.70 1.32 -15.97
C PHE A 872 22.94 0.47 -15.68
N ILE A 873 24.05 0.75 -16.38
CA ILE A 873 25.29 -0.05 -16.27
C ILE A 873 25.84 -0.01 -14.85
N ILE A 874 25.93 1.18 -14.25
CA ILE A 874 26.52 1.33 -12.91
C ILE A 874 25.67 0.64 -11.85
N VAL A 875 24.35 0.83 -11.87
CA VAL A 875 23.46 0.16 -10.91
C VAL A 875 23.48 -1.35 -11.11
N PHE A 876 23.42 -1.81 -12.37
CA PHE A 876 23.49 -3.24 -12.67
C PHE A 876 24.79 -3.88 -12.17
N VAL A 877 25.94 -3.25 -12.43
CA VAL A 877 27.25 -3.77 -11.99
C VAL A 877 27.35 -3.80 -10.46
N LEU A 878 26.87 -2.76 -9.78
CA LEU A 878 26.88 -2.70 -8.32
C LEU A 878 26.00 -3.81 -7.70
N GLU A 879 24.76 -3.93 -8.19
CA GLU A 879 23.77 -4.88 -7.66
C GLU A 879 24.09 -6.34 -8.01
N ALA A 880 24.63 -6.61 -9.21
CA ALA A 880 24.91 -7.98 -9.66
C ALA A 880 26.29 -8.51 -9.22
N TYR A 881 27.31 -7.65 -9.17
CA TYR A 881 28.71 -8.11 -9.03
C TYR A 881 29.48 -7.52 -7.85
N VAL A 882 29.05 -6.40 -7.27
CA VAL A 882 29.80 -5.78 -6.17
C VAL A 882 29.16 -6.10 -4.82
N PHE A 883 27.85 -5.90 -4.68
CA PHE A 883 27.17 -6.09 -3.40
C PHE A 883 27.06 -7.55 -2.95
N PRO A 884 26.71 -8.52 -3.83
CA PRO A 884 26.61 -9.93 -3.44
C PRO A 884 27.94 -10.47 -2.88
N PHE A 885 29.04 -10.27 -3.61
CA PHE A 885 30.37 -10.80 -3.28
C PHE A 885 31.06 -10.06 -2.12
N LYS A 886 30.61 -8.85 -1.78
CA LYS A 886 31.08 -8.14 -0.58
C LYS A 886 30.37 -8.61 0.70
N SER A 887 29.24 -9.30 0.55
CA SER A 887 28.45 -9.75 1.69
C SER A 887 29.13 -10.91 2.43
N LYS A 888 29.02 -10.87 3.75
CA LYS A 888 29.36 -11.99 4.64
C LYS A 888 28.11 -12.43 5.39
N VAL A 889 27.97 -13.73 5.57
CA VAL A 889 26.96 -14.35 6.42
C VAL A 889 27.37 -14.15 7.88
N ILE A 890 26.47 -13.64 8.71
CA ILE A 890 26.67 -13.43 10.14
C ILE A 890 25.46 -13.97 10.88
N GLU A 891 25.68 -14.63 12.02
CA GLU A 891 24.61 -15.15 12.89
C GLU A 891 23.81 -14.02 13.54
N GLN A 892 22.50 -14.22 13.68
CA GLN A 892 21.59 -13.35 14.43
C GLN A 892 20.48 -14.17 15.11
N PRO A 893 19.83 -13.63 16.14
CA PRO A 893 18.64 -14.28 16.69
C PRO A 893 17.54 -14.41 15.64
N CYS A 894 16.78 -15.51 15.72
CA CYS A 894 15.70 -15.82 14.79
C CYS A 894 14.50 -14.90 14.94
N ALA A 895 13.90 -14.46 13.82
CA ALA A 895 12.64 -13.72 13.84
C ALA A 895 11.44 -14.67 13.81
N LEU A 896 11.56 -15.83 13.16
CA LEU A 896 10.53 -16.88 13.13
C LEU A 896 10.82 -17.93 14.22
N SER A 897 9.76 -18.34 14.92
CA SER A 897 9.87 -19.38 15.96
C SER A 897 10.12 -20.79 15.43
N THR A 898 9.93 -21.00 14.12
CA THR A 898 10.16 -22.28 13.45
C THR A 898 11.58 -22.45 12.91
N SER A 899 12.39 -21.40 12.95
CA SER A 899 13.75 -21.41 12.43
C SER A 899 14.71 -22.09 13.42
N THR A 900 15.62 -22.91 12.91
CA THR A 900 16.69 -23.54 13.69
C THR A 900 17.91 -22.63 13.75
N ASP A 901 18.32 -22.08 12.60
CA ASP A 901 19.52 -21.26 12.46
C ASP A 901 19.19 -19.98 11.71
N CYS A 902 19.76 -18.86 12.13
CA CYS A 902 19.35 -17.55 11.66
C CYS A 902 20.54 -16.67 11.32
N TRP A 903 20.52 -16.19 10.09
CA TRP A 903 21.63 -15.53 9.45
C TRP A 903 21.20 -14.20 8.86
N TYR A 904 22.14 -13.28 8.73
CA TYR A 904 21.95 -12.09 7.90
C TYR A 904 23.18 -11.79 7.06
N TYR A 905 22.90 -11.18 5.91
CA TYR A 905 23.90 -10.64 5.02
C TYR A 905 24.33 -9.24 5.47
N SER A 906 25.59 -9.10 5.86
CA SER A 906 26.15 -7.83 6.37
C SER A 906 26.08 -6.68 5.37
N ALA A 907 26.28 -6.97 4.08
CA ALA A 907 26.29 -5.95 3.04
C ALA A 907 24.88 -5.44 2.69
N THR A 908 23.83 -6.26 2.78
CA THR A 908 22.48 -5.88 2.32
C THR A 908 21.86 -4.81 3.22
N LYS A 909 22.04 -4.90 4.55
CA LYS A 909 21.57 -3.88 5.51
C LYS A 909 22.17 -2.49 5.27
N THR A 910 23.37 -2.40 4.70
CA THR A 910 24.09 -1.12 4.51
C THR A 910 24.16 -0.64 3.07
N ASN A 911 23.98 -1.51 2.08
CA ASN A 911 24.18 -1.17 0.66
C ASN A 911 22.87 -0.93 -0.11
N TYR A 912 21.71 -1.29 0.42
CA TYR A 912 20.42 -1.14 -0.29
C TYR A 912 20.12 0.31 -0.75
N TYR A 913 20.66 1.32 -0.06
CA TYR A 913 20.51 2.73 -0.43
C TYR A 913 21.71 3.32 -1.21
N ARG A 914 22.76 2.54 -1.48
CA ARG A 914 23.97 3.04 -2.16
C ARG A 914 23.79 3.11 -3.68
N SER A 915 23.15 2.11 -4.31
CA SER A 915 22.89 2.17 -5.75
C SER A 915 22.04 3.38 -6.18
N PRO A 916 20.99 3.80 -5.44
CA PRO A 916 20.23 5.00 -5.77
C PRO A 916 21.04 6.28 -5.53
N LEU A 917 21.93 6.28 -4.54
CA LEU A 917 22.83 7.42 -4.27
C LEU A 917 23.78 7.65 -5.45
N PHE A 918 24.42 6.60 -5.97
CA PHE A 918 25.29 6.71 -7.15
C PHE A 918 24.51 7.18 -8.38
N ALA A 919 23.31 6.66 -8.60
CA ALA A 919 22.45 7.09 -9.70
C ALA A 919 22.05 8.58 -9.57
N LEU A 920 21.76 9.04 -8.35
CA LEU A 920 21.45 10.44 -8.06
C LEU A 920 22.66 11.34 -8.34
N CYS A 921 23.87 10.94 -7.97
CA CYS A 921 25.10 11.68 -8.28
C CYS A 921 25.26 11.91 -9.79
N ILE A 922 25.01 10.89 -10.62
CA ILE A 922 25.10 11.00 -12.08
C ILE A 922 24.03 11.93 -12.64
N ILE A 923 22.79 11.87 -12.12
CA ILE A 923 21.72 12.80 -12.47
C ILE A 923 22.10 14.24 -12.12
N LEU A 924 22.67 14.48 -10.93
CA LEU A 924 23.11 15.80 -10.49
C LEU A 924 24.25 16.34 -11.36
N CYS A 925 25.24 15.50 -11.71
CA CYS A 925 26.30 15.85 -12.64
C CYS A 925 25.75 16.23 -14.02
N ALA A 926 24.76 15.48 -14.53
CA ALA A 926 24.11 15.79 -15.80
C ALA A 926 23.35 17.12 -15.75
N ILE A 927 22.63 17.41 -14.66
CA ILE A 927 21.95 18.68 -14.43
C ILE A 927 22.97 19.84 -14.38
N LEU A 928 24.08 19.66 -13.66
CA LEU A 928 25.13 20.67 -13.55
C LEU A 928 25.80 20.93 -14.90
N TYR A 929 26.12 19.89 -15.66
CA TYR A 929 26.63 19.99 -17.02
C TYR A 929 25.70 20.77 -17.94
N LEU A 930 24.40 20.45 -17.93
CA LEU A 930 23.39 21.15 -18.72
C LEU A 930 23.21 22.62 -18.30
N ARG A 931 23.33 22.93 -17.00
CA ARG A 931 23.33 24.32 -16.50
C ARG A 931 24.54 25.11 -16.99
N ILE A 932 25.74 24.51 -16.96
CA ILE A 932 26.97 25.12 -17.49
C ILE A 932 26.85 25.34 -19.00
N LEU A 933 26.36 24.34 -19.74
CA LEU A 933 26.14 24.44 -21.18
C LEU A 933 25.16 25.57 -21.53
N LYS A 934 24.07 25.71 -20.76
CA LYS A 934 23.13 26.83 -20.88
C LYS A 934 23.80 28.18 -20.64
N GLN A 935 24.71 28.28 -19.66
CA GLN A 935 25.43 29.52 -19.37
C GLN A 935 26.40 29.91 -20.50
N HIS A 936 27.04 28.93 -21.15
CA HIS A 936 28.04 29.14 -22.20
C HIS A 936 27.46 29.28 -23.61
N MET A 937 26.16 29.04 -23.84
CA MET A 937 25.58 29.28 -25.17
C MET A 937 25.62 30.78 -25.53
N PRO A 938 26.13 31.16 -26.72
CA PRO A 938 26.28 32.55 -27.14
C PRO A 938 24.95 33.30 -27.11
N ARG A 939 24.98 34.58 -26.73
CA ARG A 939 23.80 35.42 -26.46
C ARG A 939 22.86 35.54 -27.67
N ASP A 940 23.36 35.38 -28.90
CA ASP A 940 22.59 35.51 -30.14
C ASP A 940 21.51 34.42 -30.31
N LEU A 941 21.69 33.24 -29.70
CA LEU A 941 20.68 32.15 -29.67
C LEU A 941 19.72 32.26 -28.47
N ARG A 942 20.00 33.15 -27.52
CA ARG A 942 19.15 33.43 -26.35
C ARG A 942 18.05 34.45 -26.68
N SER A 943 18.25 35.27 -27.71
CA SER A 943 17.28 36.22 -28.25
C SER A 943 16.63 35.68 -29.53
N ILE A 944 15.69 34.74 -29.40
CA ILE A 944 14.62 34.69 -30.40
C ILE A 944 13.79 35.97 -30.16
N PRO A 945 13.61 36.86 -31.14
CA PRO A 945 13.02 38.17 -30.91
C PRO A 945 11.62 38.03 -30.33
N GLU A 946 11.29 38.86 -29.34
CA GLU A 946 9.90 39.23 -29.07
C GLU A 946 9.23 39.54 -30.42
N PRO A 947 8.13 38.86 -30.80
CA PRO A 947 7.34 39.36 -31.91
C PRO A 947 6.81 40.73 -31.50
N LEU A 948 7.20 41.75 -32.26
CA LEU A 948 6.74 43.14 -32.21
C LEU A 948 5.21 43.23 -32.03
N PHE A 949 4.74 43.18 -30.79
CA PHE A 949 3.32 43.36 -30.41
C PHE A 949 3.05 44.74 -29.81
N LYS A 950 3.86 45.74 -30.18
CA LYS A 950 3.58 47.16 -29.93
C LYS A 950 3.11 47.83 -31.23
N ARG A 951 1.91 47.49 -31.70
CA ARG A 951 1.11 48.42 -32.50
C ARG A 951 -0.27 48.56 -31.86
N ARG A 952 -0.49 49.73 -31.27
CA ARG A 952 -1.74 50.20 -30.68
C ARG A 952 -2.78 50.27 -31.81
N ALA A 953 -3.62 49.24 -31.94
CA ALA A 953 -4.77 49.25 -32.82
C ALA A 953 -6.02 49.46 -31.94
N SER A 954 -6.40 50.73 -31.80
CA SER A 954 -7.74 51.15 -31.42
C SER A 954 -8.67 50.79 -32.57
N ALA A 955 -9.30 49.62 -32.51
CA ALA A 955 -10.48 49.29 -33.28
C ALA A 955 -11.28 48.26 -32.50
N ASN A 956 -12.54 48.57 -32.25
CA ASN A 956 -13.50 47.79 -31.47
C ASN A 956 -14.18 46.77 -32.41
N PRO A 957 -14.03 45.44 -32.24
CA PRO A 957 -14.94 44.48 -32.85
C PRO A 957 -15.67 43.70 -31.76
N SER A 958 -16.98 43.84 -31.77
CA SER A 958 -17.96 43.18 -30.91
C SER A 958 -18.10 41.68 -31.25
N GLY A 959 -17.09 40.88 -30.89
CA GLY A 959 -17.15 39.42 -30.91
C GLY A 959 -16.62 38.88 -29.58
N LYS A 960 -17.50 38.74 -28.59
CA LYS A 960 -17.15 38.34 -27.21
C LYS A 960 -17.13 36.81 -27.07
N VAL A 961 -16.02 36.26 -26.56
CA VAL A 961 -15.90 34.83 -26.20
C VAL A 961 -16.03 34.73 -24.68
N ARG A 962 -17.05 34.00 -24.20
CA ARG A 962 -17.28 33.77 -22.76
C ARG A 962 -16.67 32.45 -22.32
N VAL A 963 -16.04 32.45 -21.15
CA VAL A 963 -15.59 31.23 -20.45
C VAL A 963 -16.74 30.72 -19.58
N LEU A 964 -17.21 29.49 -19.83
CA LEU A 964 -18.16 28.82 -18.93
C LEU A 964 -17.40 28.18 -17.75
N SER A 965 -18.11 27.99 -16.63
CA SER A 965 -17.60 27.54 -15.31
C SER A 965 -16.76 26.26 -15.30
N ASN A 966 -16.76 25.49 -16.40
CA ASN A 966 -16.13 24.18 -16.50
C ASN A 966 -14.84 24.17 -17.34
N GLY A 967 -14.29 25.33 -17.71
CA GLY A 967 -12.97 25.44 -18.35
C GLY A 967 -12.88 24.91 -19.79
N VAL A 968 -14.02 24.57 -20.41
CA VAL A 968 -14.12 24.21 -21.84
C VAL A 968 -14.52 25.45 -22.65
N LEU A 969 -13.75 25.74 -23.70
CA LEU A 969 -13.92 26.91 -24.55
C LEU A 969 -15.02 26.61 -25.60
N VAL A 970 -16.23 27.13 -25.40
CA VAL A 970 -17.31 27.04 -26.39
C VAL A 970 -17.31 28.34 -27.21
N LEU A 971 -17.09 28.22 -28.52
CA LEU A 971 -17.16 29.35 -29.45
C LEU A 971 -18.65 29.63 -29.77
N PRO A 972 -19.16 30.86 -29.60
CA PRO A 972 -20.48 31.21 -30.10
C PRO A 972 -20.44 31.35 -31.64
N VAL A 973 -21.43 30.74 -32.29
CA VAL A 973 -21.71 30.78 -33.74
C VAL A 973 -22.18 32.19 -34.15
N MET A 974 -21.66 32.75 -35.25
CA MET A 974 -22.33 33.78 -36.07
C MET A 974 -21.77 33.88 -37.51
N GLU A 975 -22.63 34.40 -38.40
CA GLU A 975 -22.79 34.24 -39.86
C GLU A 975 -21.73 34.82 -40.83
N ARG A 976 -21.67 34.15 -42.01
CA ARG A 976 -21.21 34.50 -43.39
C ARG A 976 -20.00 35.44 -43.54
N THR A 977 -18.92 35.02 -44.19
CA THR A 977 -18.86 34.71 -45.63
C THR A 977 -17.68 33.80 -45.98
N HIS A 978 -17.75 33.16 -47.14
CA HIS A 978 -16.68 32.34 -47.73
C HIS A 978 -15.35 33.10 -47.75
N ASP A 979 -14.27 32.41 -47.36
CA ASP A 979 -12.97 32.92 -46.94
C ASP A 979 -13.03 33.70 -45.61
N ALA A 980 -12.72 33.00 -44.52
CA ALA A 980 -12.53 33.66 -43.23
C ALA A 980 -11.45 34.76 -43.39
N PRO A 981 -11.79 36.06 -43.22
CA PRO A 981 -10.81 37.11 -43.40
C PRO A 981 -9.69 36.95 -42.37
N ILE A 982 -8.48 37.38 -42.74
CA ILE A 982 -7.24 37.46 -41.91
C ILE A 982 -7.47 38.19 -40.57
N HIS A 983 -8.66 38.78 -40.37
CA HIS A 983 -9.10 39.48 -39.17
C HIS A 983 -9.83 38.62 -38.13
N ASN A 984 -10.03 37.30 -38.33
CA ASN A 984 -10.59 36.41 -37.31
C ASN A 984 -9.69 36.37 -36.07
N SER A 985 -10.21 36.78 -34.90
CA SER A 985 -9.45 36.91 -33.67
C SER A 985 -8.85 35.60 -33.18
N VAL A 986 -9.50 34.45 -33.41
CA VAL A 986 -9.02 33.12 -33.03
C VAL A 986 -7.91 32.65 -33.97
N LEU A 987 -8.10 32.80 -35.29
CA LEU A 987 -7.07 32.47 -36.28
C LEU A 987 -5.83 33.38 -36.15
N ARG A 988 -6.03 34.64 -35.75
CA ARG A 988 -4.97 35.62 -35.48
C ARG A 988 -4.30 35.39 -34.12
N LEU A 989 -5.05 34.97 -33.09
CA LEU A 989 -4.52 34.57 -31.78
C LEU A 989 -3.57 33.37 -31.90
N PHE A 990 -3.91 32.42 -32.78
CA PHE A 990 -3.10 31.22 -33.00
C PHE A 990 -2.18 31.30 -34.22
N SER A 991 -2.23 32.39 -34.99
CA SER A 991 -1.44 32.61 -36.20
C SER A 991 -1.54 31.46 -37.22
N THR A 992 -2.75 30.95 -37.43
CA THR A 992 -3.03 29.84 -38.37
C THR A 992 -4.07 30.28 -39.39
N ALA A 993 -3.90 29.91 -40.65
CA ALA A 993 -4.81 30.29 -41.74
C ALA A 993 -6.13 29.50 -41.76
N SER A 994 -6.26 28.44 -40.96
CA SER A 994 -7.43 27.56 -40.95
C SER A 994 -7.68 26.92 -39.59
N VAL A 995 -8.95 26.87 -39.17
CA VAL A 995 -9.41 26.19 -37.95
C VAL A 995 -9.11 24.68 -38.00
N ARG A 996 -9.00 24.10 -39.20
CA ARG A 996 -8.60 22.69 -39.40
C ARG A 996 -7.20 22.38 -38.88
N VAL A 997 -6.32 23.38 -38.74
CA VAL A 997 -4.97 23.22 -38.16
C VAL A 997 -5.00 23.16 -36.63
N LEU A 998 -6.09 23.67 -36.01
CA LEU A 998 -6.22 23.80 -34.56
C LEU A 998 -7.07 22.71 -33.90
N ALA A 999 -7.96 22.08 -34.67
CA ALA A 999 -8.91 21.08 -34.18
C ALA A 999 -8.42 19.65 -34.47
N THR A 1000 -8.28 18.84 -33.43
CA THR A 1000 -8.13 17.37 -33.54
C THR A 1000 -9.38 16.73 -32.95
N SER A 1001 -10.20 16.05 -33.77
CA SER A 1001 -11.29 15.18 -33.28
C SER A 1001 -10.91 13.70 -33.46
N THR A 1002 -11.43 12.87 -32.56
CA THR A 1002 -11.31 11.42 -32.54
C THR A 1002 -12.22 10.70 -33.55
N ALA A 1003 -13.15 11.39 -34.23
CA ALA A 1003 -14.09 10.79 -35.16
C ALA A 1003 -14.19 11.58 -36.49
N GLY A 1004 -13.34 11.26 -37.46
CA GLY A 1004 -13.63 11.24 -38.91
C GLY A 1004 -14.21 12.45 -39.67
N GLY A 1005 -14.56 13.59 -39.05
CA GLY A 1005 -15.16 14.72 -39.77
C GLY A 1005 -15.61 15.87 -38.86
N CYS A 1006 -14.72 16.82 -38.54
CA CYS A 1006 -14.99 17.92 -37.60
C CYS A 1006 -15.91 19.04 -38.10
N VAL A 1007 -16.21 19.09 -39.39
CA VAL A 1007 -16.85 20.25 -40.01
C VAL A 1007 -17.81 19.73 -41.07
N HIS A 1008 -19.09 19.65 -40.74
CA HIS A 1008 -20.14 19.36 -41.72
C HIS A 1008 -20.75 20.68 -42.19
N VAL A 1009 -20.67 20.93 -43.49
CA VAL A 1009 -21.41 22.04 -44.12
C VAL A 1009 -22.75 21.47 -44.54
N LEU A 1010 -23.82 21.91 -43.88
CA LEU A 1010 -25.18 21.58 -44.28
C LEU A 1010 -25.51 22.26 -45.62
N PRO A 1011 -26.48 21.72 -46.40
CA PRO A 1011 -26.87 22.27 -47.70
C PRO A 1011 -27.36 23.73 -47.66
N ASP A 1012 -27.78 24.22 -46.49
CA ASP A 1012 -28.21 25.60 -46.25
C ASP A 1012 -27.06 26.56 -45.90
N GLY A 1013 -25.82 26.05 -45.88
CA GLY A 1013 -24.61 26.82 -45.60
C GLY A 1013 -24.25 26.91 -44.10
N GLN A 1014 -24.96 26.20 -43.22
CA GLN A 1014 -24.57 26.10 -41.81
C GLN A 1014 -23.35 25.20 -41.64
N ILE A 1015 -22.38 25.64 -40.84
CA ILE A 1015 -21.22 24.83 -40.47
C ILE A 1015 -21.47 24.23 -39.09
N LEU A 1016 -21.74 22.93 -39.04
CA LEU A 1016 -21.81 22.15 -37.80
C LEU A 1016 -20.40 21.77 -37.38
N VAL A 1017 -20.03 22.24 -36.19
CA VAL A 1017 -18.82 21.87 -35.48
C VAL A 1017 -19.24 21.02 -34.29
N ASP A 1018 -18.69 19.81 -34.21
CA ASP A 1018 -19.03 18.84 -33.17
C ASP A 1018 -18.73 19.37 -31.76
N ALA A 1019 -19.51 19.00 -30.75
CA ALA A 1019 -19.46 19.52 -29.38
C ALA A 1019 -18.20 19.12 -28.59
N GLY A 1020 -17.20 18.53 -29.27
CA GLY A 1020 -15.96 18.00 -28.70
C GLY A 1020 -14.68 18.59 -29.30
N VAL A 1021 -14.69 19.83 -29.83
CA VAL A 1021 -13.46 20.45 -30.36
C VAL A 1021 -12.46 20.76 -29.23
N LEU A 1022 -11.43 19.93 -29.12
CA LEU A 1022 -10.25 20.16 -28.31
C LEU A 1022 -9.28 21.10 -29.06
N LEU A 1023 -9.11 22.32 -28.55
CA LEU A 1023 -8.00 23.18 -28.95
C LEU A 1023 -6.70 22.57 -28.44
N ASN A 1024 -5.75 22.30 -29.35
CA ASN A 1024 -4.46 21.62 -29.15
C ASN A 1024 -3.52 22.20 -28.05
N LYS A 1025 -3.94 23.22 -27.29
CA LYS A 1025 -3.21 23.80 -26.15
C LYS A 1025 -4.21 24.16 -25.04
N ASN A 1026 -4.69 23.15 -24.30
CA ASN A 1026 -5.60 23.34 -23.16
C ASN A 1026 -5.02 24.34 -22.15
N PHE A 1027 -5.57 25.56 -22.08
CA PHE A 1027 -5.27 26.52 -21.02
C PHE A 1027 -6.36 26.40 -19.96
N VAL A 1028 -5.95 26.23 -18.70
CA VAL A 1028 -6.85 26.24 -17.55
C VAL A 1028 -6.63 27.54 -16.79
N ARG A 1029 -7.72 28.21 -16.43
CA ARG A 1029 -7.66 29.40 -15.58
C ARG A 1029 -7.11 28.98 -14.21
N VAL A 1030 -6.02 29.62 -13.79
CA VAL A 1030 -5.35 29.28 -12.53
C VAL A 1030 -5.57 30.36 -11.48
N CYS A 1031 -5.67 31.62 -11.89
CA CYS A 1031 -6.11 32.71 -11.04
C CYS A 1031 -7.04 33.67 -11.80
N ASP A 1032 -7.55 34.68 -11.09
CA ASP A 1032 -8.51 35.65 -11.65
C ASP A 1032 -7.96 36.34 -12.90
N ASN A 1033 -6.65 36.55 -12.93
CA ASN A 1033 -5.98 37.32 -13.96
C ASN A 1033 -5.22 36.48 -14.99
N TYR A 1034 -5.06 35.17 -14.79
CA TYR A 1034 -4.19 34.34 -15.65
C TYR A 1034 -4.69 32.90 -15.82
N ALA A 1035 -4.59 32.41 -17.05
CA ALA A 1035 -4.76 31.01 -17.43
C ALA A 1035 -3.42 30.41 -17.89
N LEU A 1036 -3.12 29.19 -17.47
CA LEU A 1036 -1.89 28.46 -17.78
C LEU A 1036 -2.20 27.23 -18.60
N ARG A 1037 -1.25 26.77 -19.41
CA ARG A 1037 -1.36 25.46 -20.06
C ARG A 1037 -1.57 24.38 -19.01
N SER A 1038 -2.44 23.41 -19.28
CA SER A 1038 -2.80 22.30 -18.38
C SER A 1038 -1.58 21.59 -17.80
N CYS A 1039 -0.50 21.44 -18.59
CA CYS A 1039 0.76 20.85 -18.14
C CYS A 1039 1.50 21.64 -17.04
N ASN A 1040 1.24 22.95 -16.95
CA ASN A 1040 1.85 23.87 -15.98
C ASN A 1040 0.96 24.10 -14.75
N VAL A 1041 -0.33 23.77 -14.84
CA VAL A 1041 -1.30 23.97 -13.74
C VAL A 1041 -0.86 23.26 -12.47
N LYS A 1042 -0.31 22.05 -12.59
CA LYS A 1042 0.21 21.29 -11.43
C LYS A 1042 1.30 22.03 -10.66
N TYR A 1043 2.18 22.79 -11.34
CA TYR A 1043 3.22 23.56 -10.67
C TYR A 1043 2.62 24.76 -9.96
N ALA A 1044 1.58 25.37 -10.55
CA ALA A 1044 0.83 26.43 -9.89
C ALA A 1044 0.05 25.93 -8.67
N MET A 1045 -0.51 24.71 -8.72
CA MET A 1045 -1.12 24.04 -7.57
C MET A 1045 -0.06 23.76 -6.49
N LEU A 1046 1.08 23.16 -6.83
CA LEU A 1046 2.17 22.90 -5.88
C LEU A 1046 2.66 24.22 -5.25
N CYS A 1047 2.81 25.28 -6.05
CA CYS A 1047 3.20 26.61 -5.62
C CYS A 1047 2.18 27.27 -4.67
N ARG A 1048 0.89 26.87 -4.73
CA ARG A 1048 -0.14 27.29 -3.76
C ARG A 1048 -0.02 26.58 -2.42
N PHE A 1049 0.40 25.32 -2.41
CA PHE A 1049 0.52 24.52 -1.19
C PHE A 1049 1.86 24.73 -0.45
N LEU A 1050 2.89 25.23 -1.13
CA LEU A 1050 4.21 25.48 -0.52
C LEU A 1050 4.29 26.84 0.19
N PRO A 1051 4.99 26.94 1.34
CA PRO A 1051 5.25 28.22 2.01
C PRO A 1051 6.09 29.15 1.13
N ARG A 1052 5.98 30.47 1.33
CA ARG A 1052 6.63 31.52 0.50
C ARG A 1052 8.10 31.25 0.11
N PRO A 1053 9.00 30.83 1.01
CA PRO A 1053 10.39 30.56 0.61
C PRO A 1053 10.50 29.35 -0.34
N LEU A 1054 9.73 28.28 -0.08
CA LEU A 1054 9.71 27.09 -0.95
C LEU A 1054 8.94 27.33 -2.26
N SER A 1055 7.91 28.17 -2.25
CA SER A 1055 7.19 28.54 -3.46
C SER A 1055 8.01 29.47 -4.34
N TYR A 1056 8.86 30.32 -3.75
CA TYR A 1056 9.86 31.08 -4.50
C TYR A 1056 10.93 30.17 -5.09
N ALA A 1057 11.44 29.19 -4.32
CA ALA A 1057 12.38 28.20 -4.82
C ALA A 1057 11.78 27.35 -5.96
N LEU A 1058 10.56 26.85 -5.79
CA LEU A 1058 9.81 26.14 -6.84
C LEU A 1058 9.56 27.06 -8.04
N SER A 1059 9.15 28.31 -7.82
CA SER A 1059 8.91 29.26 -8.90
C SER A 1059 10.19 29.62 -9.65
N SER A 1060 11.34 29.64 -8.98
CA SER A 1060 12.66 29.80 -9.59
C SER A 1060 13.07 28.55 -10.37
N MET A 1061 12.76 27.36 -9.84
CA MET A 1061 13.02 26.07 -10.50
C MET A 1061 12.16 25.87 -11.76
N VAL A 1062 10.88 26.23 -11.69
CA VAL A 1062 9.93 26.23 -12.83
C VAL A 1062 10.17 27.45 -13.72
N GLY A 1063 10.73 28.54 -13.21
CA GLY A 1063 10.94 29.84 -13.87
C GLY A 1063 9.70 30.41 -14.58
N LEU A 1064 9.93 31.17 -15.66
CA LEU A 1064 8.87 31.83 -16.44
C LEU A 1064 7.97 30.83 -17.17
N THR A 1065 6.67 30.98 -16.98
CA THR A 1065 5.62 30.17 -17.61
C THR A 1065 4.74 31.04 -18.47
N LEU A 1066 4.37 30.53 -19.65
CA LEU A 1066 3.44 31.22 -20.55
C LEU A 1066 2.04 31.26 -19.91
N ALA A 1067 1.60 32.45 -19.57
CA ALA A 1067 0.27 32.74 -19.06
C ALA A 1067 -0.52 33.54 -20.10
N LEU A 1068 -1.78 33.17 -20.28
CA LEU A 1068 -2.77 33.97 -20.98
C LEU A 1068 -3.46 34.86 -19.96
N ARG A 1069 -3.44 36.18 -20.14
CA ARG A 1069 -4.10 37.10 -19.22
C ARG A 1069 -5.62 37.01 -19.38
N VAL A 1070 -6.32 36.95 -18.27
CA VAL A 1070 -7.79 36.87 -18.17
C VAL A 1070 -8.26 38.13 -17.44
N GLU A 1071 -9.32 38.77 -17.91
CA GLU A 1071 -9.93 39.92 -17.22
C GLU A 1071 -11.43 39.64 -17.04
N GLY A 1072 -11.87 39.44 -15.80
CA GLY A 1072 -13.24 38.98 -15.53
C GLY A 1072 -13.47 37.57 -16.11
N ASP A 1073 -14.50 37.40 -16.94
CA ASP A 1073 -14.78 36.13 -17.65
C ASP A 1073 -14.31 36.16 -19.12
N GLU A 1074 -13.51 37.16 -19.47
CA GLU A 1074 -13.01 37.38 -20.83
C GLU A 1074 -11.52 37.00 -20.94
N LEU A 1075 -11.17 36.24 -21.99
CA LEU A 1075 -9.78 35.95 -22.33
C LEU A 1075 -9.20 37.13 -23.10
N THR A 1076 -8.13 37.72 -22.60
CA THR A 1076 -7.42 38.78 -23.34
C THR A 1076 -6.45 38.15 -24.34
N ASN A 1077 -6.16 38.83 -25.46
CA ASN A 1077 -5.15 38.37 -26.42
C ASN A 1077 -3.70 38.58 -25.94
N GLN A 1078 -3.48 38.85 -24.64
CA GLN A 1078 -2.17 39.11 -24.07
C GLN A 1078 -1.57 37.83 -23.48
N PHE A 1079 -0.52 37.33 -24.12
CA PHE A 1079 0.34 36.30 -23.56
C PHE A 1079 1.50 36.95 -22.82
N VAL A 1080 1.71 36.57 -21.56
CA VAL A 1080 2.78 37.07 -20.72
C VAL A 1080 3.57 35.88 -20.17
N PHE A 1081 4.89 35.95 -20.21
CA PHE A 1081 5.75 35.01 -19.51
C PHE A 1081 5.95 35.51 -18.09
N LEU A 1082 5.36 34.82 -17.12
CA LEU A 1082 5.46 35.19 -15.70
C LEU A 1082 5.98 34.01 -14.89
N ALA A 1083 6.78 34.29 -13.87
CA ALA A 1083 7.10 33.30 -12.87
C ALA A 1083 5.85 32.99 -12.02
N LEU A 1084 5.71 31.76 -11.54
CA LEU A 1084 4.56 31.35 -10.72
C LEU A 1084 4.29 32.27 -9.52
N HIS A 1085 5.34 32.80 -8.89
CA HIS A 1085 5.19 33.74 -7.77
C HIS A 1085 4.64 35.12 -8.19
N GLU A 1086 4.95 35.58 -9.42
CA GLU A 1086 4.49 36.86 -9.98
C GLU A 1086 3.00 36.85 -10.32
N MET A 1087 2.44 35.67 -10.63
CA MET A 1087 1.02 35.48 -10.90
C MET A 1087 0.14 35.65 -9.65
N LYS A 1088 0.74 35.88 -8.47
CA LYS A 1088 0.06 36.06 -7.19
C LYS A 1088 -0.95 34.95 -6.91
N LEU A 1089 -0.61 33.70 -7.26
CA LEU A 1089 -1.47 32.51 -7.15
C LEU A 1089 -2.04 32.29 -5.73
N HIS A 1090 -1.36 32.85 -4.72
CA HIS A 1090 -1.76 32.82 -3.32
C HIS A 1090 -2.92 33.80 -2.97
N LYS A 1091 -3.20 34.82 -3.78
CA LYS A 1091 -4.25 35.81 -3.50
C LYS A 1091 -5.63 35.38 -3.95
N THR A 1092 -5.72 34.48 -4.93
CA THR A 1092 -7.01 34.00 -5.45
C THR A 1092 -7.62 32.96 -4.50
N THR A 1093 -8.86 33.22 -4.07
CA THR A 1093 -9.60 32.41 -3.10
C THR A 1093 -10.49 31.34 -3.74
N GLN A 1094 -10.78 31.44 -5.04
CA GLN A 1094 -11.61 30.48 -5.76
C GLN A 1094 -10.76 29.54 -6.63
N ILE A 1095 -10.93 28.24 -6.43
CA ILE A 1095 -10.43 27.21 -7.36
C ILE A 1095 -11.52 27.04 -8.42
N THR A 1096 -11.20 27.26 -9.68
CA THR A 1096 -12.13 27.00 -10.78
C THR A 1096 -12.51 25.52 -10.79
N GLY A 1097 -13.81 25.21 -10.95
CA GLY A 1097 -14.45 23.90 -10.67
C GLY A 1097 -13.95 22.67 -11.43
N TYR A 1098 -12.90 22.79 -12.26
CA TYR A 1098 -12.22 21.65 -12.86
C TYR A 1098 -11.30 20.91 -11.88
N TYR A 1099 -10.90 21.56 -10.77
CA TYR A 1099 -10.00 21.01 -9.74
C TYR A 1099 -10.50 21.17 -8.31
N ALA A 1100 -11.67 21.81 -8.11
CA ALA A 1100 -12.39 21.81 -6.83
C ALA A 1100 -13.25 20.55 -6.79
#